data_AF-A0AAE0L803-F1
#
_entry.id   AF-A0AAE0L803-F1
#
_cell.length_a   1.000
_cell.length_b   1.000
_cell.length_c   1.000
_cell.angle_alpha   90.00
_cell.angle_beta   90.00
_cell.angle_gamma   90.00
#
_symmetry.space_group_name_H-M   'P 1'
#
loop_
_entity.id
_entity.type
_entity.pdbx_description
1 polymer ?
#
loop_
_entity_poly.entity_id
_entity_poly.type
_entity_poly.pdbx_seq_one_letter_code
_entity_poly.pdbx_strand_id
1 'polypeptide(L)'
;MTNVNQNENLQPKPEREATTETVHSLRRNRSCCCAEARRLFQVTVSAHELHVFDLRSGRLARRENSLSNSGRLALGLIRTGSACRDAAGPGRVSYDRHHPDGLTGVYDTTQGANSRRAVNSTKLADAVLTLEGTEVDSEDVFVWIDVFCVNQHKSNERDFTWWSTTFRQAVCDIGHTLVVLTPFHDPIPLTRAWCLFEIFSTVDTGAVLELRLPCAEEKSFTEALQRGKFDFNEFVAAVNLDRAEAWDLEDLRRIMEAVTAAGGVERLNEQVISVLREWLVTQGRQALKDVDVEYRATSKLINNLAELLKNQGKLGEAEPLYREALGGRRTKLGADHPDTLTSINNLASLLKAKGKLGEAELLYREALGGRRTKLGADHSDALTSINNLAALLQAQGKLGEAELLYREALGGRRTKLGAEHPDTLRSINNLAGLLNAQGSTLGEAEPLYREVLGGMRTKLGSNHPDTLRSINNLAGLLNAQGKLGEAEPLYQAALRGMHTKLGADHPSTLTSINNLAELLKAQGKLGEAEPLYREALRGRRTKLGADHPDTLQSINNLAGLLHAQGKLGEAEPLYREALEGRRTKLGADHPFTVRTINNLAVLLKAQGKLGEAEPLYREALGGRRRKLGAIHPDTLRSINNLAALLQAQDKLGEADPLYREAIEGRRAKLGANHPDTLTSINNLAALLKAQGKLDEAEPLYREALEGRRTKLGADHPNTLMSINNLAGLLQAQGKLGEAEPLYREALGGRRTKLGAEHPDTLTSINNLAGLLKAQGKLDETGPSCREALN
;
A
#
# COMPACT_ATOMS: atom_id res chain seq x y z
N MET A 1 -20.33 37.32 -54.33
CA MET A 1 -21.39 37.51 -53.32
C MET A 1 -20.77 37.16 -51.96
N THR A 2 -19.92 38.05 -51.40
CA THR A 2 -20.22 39.14 -50.42
C THR A 2 -20.42 38.58 -49.01
N ASN A 3 -19.72 38.95 -47.93
CA ASN A 3 -18.74 40.02 -47.57
C ASN A 3 -17.87 39.43 -46.43
N VAL A 4 -16.53 39.51 -46.32
CA VAL A 4 -15.54 40.61 -46.31
C VAL A 4 -15.73 41.63 -45.18
N ASN A 5 -14.93 41.48 -44.12
CA ASN A 5 -14.67 42.47 -43.07
C ASN A 5 -13.55 43.45 -43.49
N GLN A 6 -13.80 44.73 -43.30
CA GLN A 6 -12.91 45.89 -43.24
C GLN A 6 -13.38 46.71 -42.00
N ASN A 7 -12.64 47.51 -41.26
CA ASN A 7 -11.21 47.80 -41.06
C ASN A 7 -11.10 48.56 -39.70
N GLU A 8 -9.87 48.99 -39.35
CA GLU A 8 -9.49 50.02 -38.35
C GLU A 8 -9.04 49.55 -36.94
N ASN A 9 -7.73 49.41 -36.63
CA ASN A 9 -6.63 50.38 -36.46
C ASN A 9 -6.80 51.34 -35.27
N LEU A 10 -6.00 51.15 -34.20
CA LEU A 10 -5.39 52.19 -33.35
C LEU A 10 -4.51 51.53 -32.25
N GLN A 11 -3.19 51.57 -32.46
CA GLN A 11 -2.18 51.53 -31.39
C GLN A 11 -1.81 52.98 -31.02
N PRO A 12 -1.24 53.20 -29.81
CA PRO A 12 -0.07 54.06 -29.74
C PRO A 12 1.13 53.45 -28.99
N LYS A 13 2.28 53.97 -29.40
CA LYS A 13 3.69 53.67 -29.11
C LYS A 13 4.14 54.03 -27.68
N PRO A 14 5.33 53.55 -27.24
CA PRO A 14 5.96 53.92 -25.97
C PRO A 14 6.85 55.16 -26.13
N GLU A 15 6.79 56.07 -25.16
CA GLU A 15 7.73 57.19 -25.04
C GLU A 15 8.94 56.80 -24.19
N ARG A 16 10.12 57.00 -24.76
CA ARG A 16 11.41 57.17 -24.07
C ARG A 16 11.67 58.66 -23.98
N GLU A 17 12.18 59.12 -22.85
CA GLU A 17 13.24 60.12 -22.86
C GLU A 17 14.17 59.92 -21.66
N ALA A 18 15.47 60.00 -21.96
CA ALA A 18 16.59 59.83 -21.06
C ALA A 18 17.34 61.16 -21.00
N THR A 19 18.00 61.46 -19.88
CA THR A 19 19.30 62.19 -19.79
C THR A 19 19.70 62.25 -18.31
N THR A 20 20.69 61.44 -17.90
CA THR A 20 22.10 61.80 -17.59
C THR A 20 22.31 62.62 -16.31
N GLU A 21 22.92 61.98 -15.29
CA GLU A 21 24.05 62.51 -14.50
C GLU A 21 24.63 61.35 -13.65
N THR A 22 25.75 60.76 -14.07
CA THR A 22 27.13 61.00 -13.59
C THR A 22 27.55 60.12 -12.41
N VAL A 23 28.59 59.34 -12.68
CA VAL A 23 29.37 58.53 -11.75
C VAL A 23 29.94 59.39 -10.62
N HIS A 24 29.59 59.10 -9.36
CA HIS A 24 30.51 59.28 -8.24
C HIS A 24 30.28 58.22 -7.14
N SER A 25 31.40 57.65 -6.74
CA SER A 25 31.62 56.66 -5.68
C SER A 25 30.95 57.00 -4.34
N LEU A 26 30.35 55.99 -3.70
CA LEU A 26 30.34 55.86 -2.24
C LEU A 26 30.40 54.38 -1.84
N ARG A 27 31.64 53.92 -1.57
CA ARG A 27 31.88 52.90 -0.55
C ARG A 27 31.19 53.35 0.75
N ARG A 28 30.62 52.38 1.46
CA ARG A 28 30.05 52.40 2.83
C ARG A 28 28.54 52.68 2.92
N ASN A 29 27.78 51.59 3.11
CA ASN A 29 27.11 51.37 4.40
C ASN A 29 26.86 49.87 4.64
N ARG A 30 27.88 49.21 5.19
CA ARG A 30 27.65 48.13 6.16
C ARG A 30 27.23 48.83 7.46
N SER A 31 25.96 48.76 7.82
CA SER A 31 25.49 48.63 9.22
C SER A 31 23.96 48.67 9.29
N CYS A 32 23.43 47.70 10.03
CA CYS A 32 22.10 47.68 10.67
C CYS A 32 20.84 47.71 9.79
N CYS A 33 20.28 46.52 9.57
CA CYS A 33 18.96 46.26 10.14
C CYS A 33 19.07 45.02 11.04
N CYS A 34 18.83 45.23 12.32
CA CYS A 34 18.73 44.20 13.33
C CYS A 34 17.56 43.27 12.96
N ALA A 35 17.84 42.12 12.36
CA ALA A 35 16.99 40.97 12.60
C ALA A 35 17.21 40.60 14.07
N GLU A 36 16.18 40.71 14.91
CA GLU A 36 16.19 40.09 16.22
C GLU A 36 16.50 38.62 16.01
N ALA A 37 17.72 38.25 16.35
CA ALA A 37 18.23 36.94 16.07
C ALA A 37 17.57 35.94 17.03
N ARG A 38 17.02 34.83 16.51
CA ARG A 38 16.46 33.74 17.33
C ARG A 38 17.41 33.41 18.48
N ARG A 39 16.91 33.40 19.72
CA ARG A 39 17.63 32.75 20.82
C ARG A 39 17.23 31.29 20.84
N LEU A 40 18.20 30.43 20.55
CA LEU A 40 18.05 28.99 20.56
C LEU A 40 18.60 28.44 21.88
N PHE A 41 17.74 27.76 22.62
CA PHE A 41 18.10 27.22 23.92
C PHE A 41 18.09 25.69 23.88
N GLN A 42 19.20 25.08 24.30
CA GLN A 42 19.29 23.65 24.51
C GLN A 42 18.78 23.31 25.91
N VAL A 43 17.83 22.40 26.00
CA VAL A 43 17.40 21.82 27.28
C VAL A 43 18.12 20.50 27.51
N THR A 44 18.75 20.33 28.68
CA THR A 44 19.30 19.04 29.13
C THR A 44 18.80 18.70 30.53
N VAL A 45 18.67 17.40 30.81
CA VAL A 45 18.26 16.89 32.11
C VAL A 45 19.44 16.18 32.76
N SER A 46 19.78 16.58 33.98
CA SER A 46 20.67 15.84 34.89
C SER A 46 19.86 15.34 36.09
N ALA A 47 20.41 14.41 36.89
CA ALA A 47 19.71 13.62 37.92
C ALA A 47 18.60 14.35 38.72
N HIS A 48 18.75 15.65 39.00
CA HIS A 48 17.80 16.46 39.79
C HIS A 48 17.44 17.82 39.15
N GLU A 49 17.99 18.15 37.98
CA GLU A 49 17.99 19.52 37.47
C GLU A 49 17.81 19.61 35.96
N LEU A 50 17.08 20.64 35.54
CA LEU A 50 16.95 21.04 34.14
C LEU A 50 17.93 22.18 33.87
N HIS A 51 18.80 21.98 32.89
CA HIS A 51 19.82 22.95 32.48
C HIS A 51 19.45 23.47 31.10
N VAL A 52 19.27 24.79 31.01
CA VAL A 52 19.00 25.49 29.76
C VAL A 52 20.27 26.20 29.36
N PHE A 53 20.84 25.85 28.20
CA PHE A 53 22.02 26.49 27.65
C PHE A 53 21.63 27.38 26.48
N ASP A 54 22.16 28.60 26.44
CA ASP A 54 22.10 29.42 25.23
C ASP A 54 23.14 28.90 24.24
N LEU A 55 22.66 28.39 23.11
CA LEU A 55 23.49 27.75 22.09
C LEU A 55 24.44 28.72 21.40
N ARG A 56 24.17 30.04 21.42
CA ARG A 56 25.05 31.06 20.84
C ARG A 56 26.22 31.38 21.74
N SER A 57 25.97 31.55 23.04
CA SER A 57 27.02 31.89 24.00
C SER A 57 27.74 30.66 24.56
N GLY A 58 27.16 29.47 24.39
CA GLY A 58 27.64 28.23 25.02
C GLY A 58 27.58 28.27 26.54
N ARG A 59 26.87 29.25 27.11
CA ARG A 59 26.76 29.46 28.55
C ARG A 59 25.46 28.86 29.07
N LEU A 60 25.52 28.36 30.30
CA LEU A 60 24.34 27.97 31.05
C LEU A 60 23.49 29.22 31.26
N ALA A 61 22.32 29.26 30.62
CA ALA A 61 21.37 30.35 30.73
C ALA A 61 20.55 30.23 32.03
N ARG A 62 20.20 29.00 32.45
CA ARG A 62 19.42 28.76 33.69
C ARG A 62 19.58 27.32 34.22
N ARG A 63 19.51 27.16 35.55
CA ARG A 63 19.54 25.88 36.29
C ARG A 63 18.33 25.83 37.23
N GLU A 64 17.53 24.78 37.19
CA GLU A 64 16.37 24.61 38.09
C GLU A 64 16.41 23.29 38.85
N ASN A 65 16.07 23.35 40.15
CA ASN A 65 16.27 22.25 41.12
C ASN A 65 15.03 21.39 41.41
N SER A 66 13.88 21.61 40.76
CA SER A 66 12.68 20.81 41.03
C SER A 66 11.76 20.63 39.82
N LEU A 67 11.64 19.39 39.33
CA LEU A 67 10.64 18.94 38.35
C LEU A 67 9.45 18.28 39.05
N SER A 68 8.88 18.92 40.08
CA SER A 68 7.65 18.43 40.70
C SER A 68 6.44 19.01 39.95
N ASN A 69 5.83 18.15 39.14
CA ASN A 69 4.51 18.28 38.50
C ASN A 69 4.35 19.36 37.40
N SER A 70 4.16 18.85 36.18
CA SER A 70 3.76 19.53 34.92
C SER A 70 4.80 20.46 34.31
N GLY A 71 5.25 20.18 33.07
CA GLY A 71 6.12 21.07 32.30
C GLY A 71 5.44 22.38 31.85
N ARG A 72 4.29 22.74 32.43
CA ARG A 72 3.76 24.10 32.44
C ARG A 72 4.72 25.12 33.08
N LEU A 73 5.62 24.70 33.97
CA LEU A 73 6.56 25.60 34.64
C LEU A 73 7.76 26.03 33.77
N ALA A 74 8.19 25.22 32.79
CA ALA A 74 9.29 25.59 31.90
C ALA A 74 8.93 26.77 30.97
N LEU A 75 7.67 26.84 30.52
CA LEU A 75 7.15 27.95 29.71
C LEU A 75 6.52 29.08 30.54
N GLY A 76 6.00 28.80 31.74
CA GLY A 76 5.35 29.80 32.60
C GLY A 76 6.29 30.76 33.34
N LEU A 77 7.57 30.43 33.50
CA LEU A 77 8.53 31.18 34.32
C LEU A 77 9.55 32.03 33.53
N ILE A 78 9.43 32.12 32.19
CA ILE A 78 10.36 32.88 31.33
C ILE A 78 9.70 34.16 30.76
N ARG A 79 8.44 34.45 31.12
CA ARG A 79 7.77 35.72 30.76
C ARG A 79 8.00 36.89 31.72
N THR A 80 8.83 36.75 32.77
CA THR A 80 9.09 37.87 33.69
C THR A 80 10.54 37.88 34.16
N GLY A 81 11.23 39.01 33.95
CA GLY A 81 12.32 39.42 34.83
C GLY A 81 13.59 39.95 34.15
N SER A 82 13.56 41.23 33.79
CA SER A 82 14.76 42.08 33.82
C SER A 82 15.32 42.15 35.25
N ALA A 83 16.61 41.84 35.48
CA ALA A 83 17.53 42.58 36.38
C ALA A 83 18.85 41.84 36.63
N CYS A 84 19.94 42.60 36.55
CA CYS A 84 21.32 42.26 36.94
C CYS A 84 21.49 41.93 38.44
N ARG A 85 22.46 41.07 38.80
CA ARG A 85 23.71 41.45 39.53
C ARG A 85 24.60 40.27 39.96
N ASP A 86 25.85 40.65 40.25
CA ASP A 86 27.13 39.96 40.50
C ASP A 86 27.23 38.98 41.69
N ALA A 87 28.22 38.06 41.65
CA ALA A 87 29.38 38.02 42.60
C ALA A 87 30.33 36.81 42.40
N ALA A 88 31.63 37.06 42.63
CA ALA A 88 32.82 36.20 42.47
C ALA A 88 33.04 35.17 43.62
N GLY A 89 33.73 34.04 43.40
CA GLY A 89 35.17 33.87 43.71
C GLY A 89 35.54 32.41 44.13
N PRO A 90 36.84 32.01 44.16
CA PRO A 90 37.29 30.64 43.83
C PRO A 90 38.05 29.87 44.96
N GLY A 91 38.32 28.57 44.77
CA GLY A 91 39.27 27.82 45.62
C GLY A 91 39.64 26.41 45.12
N ARG A 92 40.94 26.19 44.83
CA ARG A 92 41.60 24.88 44.61
C ARG A 92 42.12 24.32 45.94
N VAL A 93 42.21 22.99 46.10
CA VAL A 93 43.25 22.31 46.92
C VAL A 93 43.61 20.95 46.30
N SER A 94 44.91 20.66 46.24
CA SER A 94 45.59 19.42 45.85
C SER A 94 46.05 18.61 47.08
N TYR A 95 46.26 17.28 46.97
CA TYR A 95 47.41 16.60 47.59
C TYR A 95 47.68 15.24 46.93
N ASP A 96 48.97 14.90 46.89
CA ASP A 96 49.63 13.78 46.20
C ASP A 96 50.52 13.01 47.21
N ARG A 97 50.93 11.77 46.83
CA ARG A 97 52.06 10.91 47.31
C ARG A 97 51.69 9.53 47.88
N HIS A 98 51.97 8.45 47.14
CA HIS A 98 53.24 7.67 47.21
C HIS A 98 53.23 6.42 46.31
N HIS A 99 54.28 6.28 45.50
CA HIS A 99 54.73 5.10 44.73
C HIS A 99 55.95 4.47 45.45
N PRO A 100 56.26 3.15 45.29
CA PRO A 100 57.06 2.68 44.14
C PRO A 100 56.61 1.29 43.61
N ASP A 101 56.22 1.19 42.33
CA ASP A 101 56.98 0.76 41.15
C ASP A 101 57.10 -0.76 40.91
N GLY A 102 56.32 -1.20 39.92
CA GLY A 102 56.35 -2.48 39.22
C GLY A 102 55.58 -2.37 37.89
N LEU A 103 56.15 -1.63 36.93
CA LEU A 103 55.94 -1.66 35.47
C LEU A 103 54.54 -2.02 34.91
N THR A 104 53.72 -0.99 34.65
CA THR A 104 52.77 -0.91 33.51
C THR A 104 52.59 0.57 33.10
N GLY A 105 52.75 0.92 31.82
CA GLY A 105 52.42 2.26 31.27
C GLY A 105 51.47 2.07 30.09
N VAL A 106 50.15 2.29 30.20
CA VAL A 106 49.36 3.51 30.45
C VAL A 106 49.39 4.47 29.25
N TYR A 107 48.38 4.31 28.39
CA TYR A 107 47.95 5.31 27.42
C TYR A 107 47.39 6.54 28.18
N ASP A 108 47.94 7.71 27.88
CA ASP A 108 47.47 9.00 28.36
C ASP A 108 46.03 9.27 27.86
N THR A 109 45.06 9.20 28.78
CA THR A 109 43.62 9.34 28.52
C THR A 109 43.09 10.75 28.79
N THR A 110 43.94 11.72 29.13
CA THR A 110 43.48 13.06 29.53
C THR A 110 43.56 14.13 28.44
N GLN A 111 44.37 13.95 27.39
CA GLN A 111 44.37 14.85 26.23
C GLN A 111 43.36 14.47 25.12
N GLY A 112 42.88 13.23 25.08
CA GLY A 112 41.92 12.74 24.08
C GLY A 112 40.44 13.09 24.35
N ALA A 113 40.05 13.31 25.60
CA ALA A 113 38.66 13.57 25.97
C ALA A 113 38.23 15.03 25.75
N ASN A 114 39.13 15.99 25.97
CA ASN A 114 38.85 17.41 25.75
C ASN A 114 38.83 17.80 24.26
N SER A 115 39.67 17.17 23.43
CA SER A 115 39.65 17.38 21.97
C SER A 115 38.40 16.78 21.31
N ARG A 116 37.94 15.59 21.73
CA ARG A 116 36.67 15.00 21.25
C ARG A 116 35.42 15.79 21.69
N ARG A 117 35.39 16.32 22.93
CA ARG A 117 34.30 17.20 23.41
C ARG A 117 34.24 18.54 22.66
N ALA A 118 35.39 19.13 22.32
CA ALA A 118 35.46 20.37 21.56
C ALA A 118 35.03 20.21 20.10
N VAL A 119 35.33 19.07 19.46
CA VAL A 119 34.92 18.76 18.07
C VAL A 119 33.41 18.45 17.98
N ASN A 120 32.83 17.79 18.98
CA ASN A 120 31.39 17.50 19.00
C ASN A 120 30.53 18.74 19.31
N SER A 121 31.02 19.66 20.16
CA SER A 121 30.33 20.93 20.44
C SER A 121 30.36 21.91 19.26
N THR A 122 31.42 21.91 18.44
CA THR A 122 31.50 22.74 17.23
C THR A 122 30.58 22.25 16.12
N LYS A 123 30.48 20.93 15.87
CA LYS A 123 29.53 20.36 14.90
C LYS A 123 28.08 20.66 15.25
N LEU A 124 27.75 20.60 16.53
CA LEU A 124 26.41 20.93 17.03
C LEU A 124 26.10 22.42 16.86
N ALA A 125 27.00 23.29 17.31
CA ALA A 125 26.83 24.74 17.17
C ALA A 125 26.66 25.13 15.68
N ASP A 126 27.42 24.50 14.78
CA ASP A 126 27.31 24.70 13.33
C ASP A 126 25.94 24.24 12.77
N ALA A 127 25.45 23.06 13.18
CA ALA A 127 24.11 22.59 12.79
C ALA A 127 22.99 23.50 13.32
N VAL A 128 23.13 24.03 14.54
CA VAL A 128 22.17 24.96 15.15
C VAL A 128 22.15 26.31 14.43
N LEU A 129 23.30 26.82 13.98
CA LEU A 129 23.37 28.09 13.22
C LEU A 129 22.60 28.03 11.89
N THR A 130 22.38 26.85 11.30
CA THR A 130 21.53 26.69 10.10
C THR A 130 20.03 26.92 10.36
N LEU A 131 19.59 26.93 11.63
CA LEU A 131 18.19 27.21 12.01
C LEU A 131 17.82 28.69 11.91
N GLU A 132 18.79 29.60 11.79
CA GLU A 132 18.55 31.05 11.85
C GLU A 132 18.08 31.66 10.52
N GLY A 133 18.07 30.88 9.43
CA GLY A 133 17.77 31.35 8.06
C GLY A 133 16.33 31.15 7.56
N THR A 134 15.38 30.72 8.39
CA THR A 134 13.98 30.44 7.98
C THR A 134 13.00 31.48 8.52
N GLU A 135 12.28 32.18 7.63
CA GLU A 135 11.27 33.20 7.96
C GLU A 135 10.09 32.62 8.76
N VAL A 136 10.04 32.89 10.07
CA VAL A 136 8.84 32.79 10.94
C VAL A 136 9.01 33.79 12.10
N ASP A 137 7.91 34.38 12.56
CA ASP A 137 7.79 35.42 13.59
C ASP A 137 8.54 35.15 14.93
N SER A 138 8.79 36.26 15.63
CA SER A 138 9.77 36.55 16.68
C SER A 138 9.52 35.94 18.09
N GLU A 139 9.51 34.62 18.27
CA GLU A 139 9.55 34.01 19.62
C GLU A 139 10.82 33.15 19.87
N ASP A 140 11.26 33.06 21.14
CA ASP A 140 12.37 32.21 21.58
C ASP A 140 12.04 30.73 21.32
N VAL A 141 12.91 30.00 20.62
CA VAL A 141 12.69 28.57 20.28
C VAL A 141 13.53 27.69 21.21
N PHE A 142 12.85 26.89 22.02
CA PHE A 142 13.48 25.88 22.88
C PHE A 142 13.59 24.57 22.11
N VAL A 143 14.77 23.96 22.14
CA VAL A 143 15.03 22.75 21.36
C VAL A 143 15.60 21.67 22.27
N TRP A 144 14.98 20.50 22.26
CA TRP A 144 15.62 19.29 22.80
C TRP A 144 16.71 18.85 21.82
N ILE A 145 17.95 18.81 22.30
CA ILE A 145 19.09 18.32 21.54
C ILE A 145 19.71 17.19 22.33
N ASP A 146 19.69 15.99 21.77
CA ASP A 146 20.47 14.87 22.27
C ASP A 146 21.96 15.11 21.97
N VAL A 147 22.63 15.78 22.89
CA VAL A 147 24.06 16.04 22.80
C VAL A 147 24.79 14.92 23.52
N PHE A 148 24.95 13.80 22.81
CA PHE A 148 25.91 12.73 23.10
C PHE A 148 25.89 12.17 24.52
N CYS A 149 25.39 10.93 24.67
CA CYS A 149 25.96 9.87 25.51
C CYS A 149 26.59 10.32 26.86
N VAL A 150 25.95 11.21 27.61
CA VAL A 150 26.44 11.48 28.97
C VAL A 150 25.99 10.28 29.78
N ASN A 151 26.93 9.38 30.09
CA ASN A 151 26.83 8.28 31.06
C ASN A 151 25.54 8.36 31.89
N GLN A 152 24.42 7.87 31.35
CA GLN A 152 23.20 7.69 32.14
C GLN A 152 23.44 6.56 33.17
N HIS A 153 24.44 5.73 32.89
CA HIS A 153 24.99 4.70 33.76
C HIS A 153 25.93 5.32 34.80
N LYS A 154 25.35 5.86 35.86
CA LYS A 154 25.92 5.78 37.23
C LYS A 154 24.95 6.18 38.35
N SER A 155 23.74 6.65 38.06
CA SER A 155 22.71 6.86 39.08
C SER A 155 21.55 5.88 38.88
N ASN A 156 21.43 4.92 39.79
CA ASN A 156 20.29 4.00 39.97
C ASN A 156 18.96 4.72 40.33
N GLU A 157 18.64 5.88 39.74
CA GLU A 157 17.72 6.82 40.41
C GLU A 157 16.36 7.04 39.74
N ARG A 158 16.10 6.57 38.50
CA ARG A 158 14.75 6.66 37.89
C ARG A 158 14.34 5.40 37.15
N ASP A 159 13.11 4.97 37.42
CA ASP A 159 12.46 3.89 36.69
C ASP A 159 12.12 4.33 35.26
N PHE A 160 12.11 3.38 34.34
CA PHE A 160 11.83 3.61 32.94
C PHE A 160 10.43 4.16 32.66
N THR A 161 9.48 3.93 33.58
CA THR A 161 8.18 4.62 33.56
C THR A 161 8.30 6.14 33.52
N TRP A 162 9.35 6.72 34.09
CA TRP A 162 9.61 8.16 33.99
C TRP A 162 9.92 8.59 32.55
N TRP A 163 10.71 7.80 31.82
CA TRP A 163 11.05 8.07 30.41
C TRP A 163 9.85 7.90 29.48
N SER A 164 8.95 6.97 29.78
CA SER A 164 7.74 6.77 28.97
C SER A 164 6.59 7.73 29.31
N THR A 165 6.69 8.50 30.40
CA THR A 165 5.64 9.45 30.82
C THR A 165 6.14 10.88 30.91
N THR A 166 7.07 11.16 31.82
CA THR A 166 7.53 12.51 32.15
C THR A 166 8.44 13.08 31.07
N PHE A 167 9.36 12.28 30.53
CA PHE A 167 10.20 12.71 29.41
C PHE A 167 9.37 13.02 28.16
N ARG A 168 8.42 12.14 27.81
CA ARG A 168 7.51 12.38 26.68
C ARG A 168 6.67 13.64 26.88
N GLN A 169 6.18 13.88 28.10
CA GLN A 169 5.49 15.13 28.42
C GLN A 169 6.42 16.34 28.29
N ALA A 170 7.69 16.23 28.71
CA ALA A 170 8.66 17.30 28.54
C ALA A 170 8.96 17.60 27.07
N VAL A 171 9.08 16.58 26.21
CA VAL A 171 9.21 16.76 24.76
C VAL A 171 7.97 17.45 24.16
N CYS A 172 6.78 17.07 24.61
CA CYS A 172 5.52 17.72 24.23
C CYS A 172 5.50 19.20 24.66
N ASP A 173 5.94 19.49 25.89
CA ASP A 173 5.93 20.84 26.46
C ASP A 173 7.02 21.74 25.84
N ILE A 174 8.19 21.19 25.47
CA ILE A 174 9.23 21.90 24.71
C ILE A 174 8.74 22.18 23.28
N GLY A 175 8.02 21.24 22.68
CA GLY A 175 7.39 21.39 21.36
C GLY A 175 8.34 21.26 20.17
N HIS A 176 9.66 21.25 20.37
CA HIS A 176 10.66 21.10 19.31
C HIS A 176 11.83 20.18 19.70
N THR A 177 12.18 19.25 18.80
CA THR A 177 13.36 18.38 18.90
C THR A 177 14.21 18.52 17.65
N LEU A 178 15.53 18.64 17.84
CA LEU A 178 16.51 18.70 16.77
C LEU A 178 17.41 17.46 16.80
N VAL A 179 17.51 16.78 15.67
CA VAL A 179 18.41 15.64 15.49
C VAL A 179 19.46 15.98 14.43
N VAL A 180 20.73 15.84 14.81
CA VAL A 180 21.88 16.12 13.93
C VAL A 180 22.41 14.82 13.33
N LEU A 181 22.16 14.60 12.04
CA LEU A 181 22.46 13.35 11.32
C LEU A 181 23.93 13.25 10.87
N THR A 182 24.88 13.29 11.80
CA THR A 182 26.33 13.17 11.50
C THR A 182 26.89 11.80 11.88
N PRO A 183 27.74 11.18 11.02
CA PRO A 183 27.98 11.57 9.63
C PRO A 183 26.80 11.19 8.71
N PHE A 184 26.53 11.95 7.64
CA PHE A 184 25.33 11.70 6.81
C PHE A 184 25.26 10.30 6.14
N HIS A 185 26.40 9.66 5.89
CA HIS A 185 26.49 8.37 5.19
C HIS A 185 26.22 7.17 6.11
N ASP A 186 26.42 7.35 7.42
CA ASP A 186 26.14 6.37 8.46
C ASP A 186 25.75 7.13 9.74
N PRO A 187 24.54 7.71 9.77
CA PRO A 187 24.15 8.64 10.82
C PRO A 187 23.99 7.90 12.14
N ILE A 188 24.92 8.14 13.05
CA ILE A 188 24.96 7.55 14.40
C ILE A 188 23.61 7.69 15.15
N PRO A 189 22.86 8.81 15.06
CA PRO A 189 21.56 8.89 15.72
C PRO A 189 20.52 7.88 15.21
N LEU A 190 20.66 7.36 13.99
CA LEU A 190 19.72 6.38 13.43
C LEU A 190 20.14 4.94 13.72
N THR A 191 21.31 4.71 14.32
CA THR A 191 21.77 3.39 14.74
C THR A 191 21.65 3.18 16.26
N ARG A 192 21.32 4.22 17.03
CA ARG A 192 21.22 4.14 18.50
C ARG A 192 19.77 4.02 18.98
N ALA A 193 19.50 3.05 19.85
CA ALA A 193 18.14 2.76 20.32
C ALA A 193 17.48 3.95 21.03
N TRP A 194 18.24 4.66 21.86
CA TRP A 194 17.77 5.85 22.57
C TRP A 194 17.38 6.99 21.62
N CYS A 195 18.22 7.31 20.63
CA CYS A 195 17.95 8.39 19.68
C CYS A 195 16.71 8.09 18.82
N LEU A 196 16.54 6.83 18.39
CA LEU A 196 15.33 6.39 17.68
C LEU A 196 14.08 6.51 18.56
N PHE A 197 14.19 6.22 19.87
CA PHE A 197 13.10 6.40 20.84
C PHE A 197 12.75 7.87 21.09
N GLU A 198 13.72 8.79 21.06
CA GLU A 198 13.47 10.23 21.19
C GLU A 198 12.79 10.82 19.95
N ILE A 199 13.23 10.40 18.75
CA ILE A 199 12.56 10.74 17.48
C ILE A 199 11.10 10.30 17.54
N PHE A 200 10.88 9.05 17.93
CA PHE A 200 9.54 8.51 18.13
C PHE A 200 8.72 9.32 19.13
N SER A 201 9.29 9.59 20.31
CA SER A 201 8.61 10.33 21.36
C SER A 201 8.22 11.74 20.90
N THR A 202 9.06 12.38 20.10
CA THR A 202 8.79 13.69 19.50
C THR A 202 7.62 13.60 18.54
N VAL A 203 7.67 12.68 17.57
CA VAL A 203 6.61 12.53 16.58
C VAL A 203 5.29 12.12 17.23
N ASP A 204 5.32 11.21 18.21
CA ASP A 204 4.11 10.70 18.86
C ASP A 204 3.43 11.74 19.77
N THR A 205 4.18 12.71 20.28
CA THR A 205 3.64 13.83 21.08
C THR A 205 3.14 14.99 20.23
N GLY A 206 3.34 14.94 18.91
CA GLY A 206 3.00 16.03 17.99
C GLY A 206 3.98 17.21 18.04
N ALA A 207 5.12 17.05 18.71
CA ALA A 207 6.19 18.04 18.72
C ALA A 207 6.86 18.12 17.34
N VAL A 208 7.40 19.29 17.01
CA VAL A 208 8.12 19.53 15.77
C VAL A 208 9.46 18.83 15.82
N LEU A 209 9.72 17.96 14.86
CA LEU A 209 11.01 17.30 14.68
C LEU A 209 11.76 17.91 13.49
N GLU A 210 12.96 18.42 13.75
CA GLU A 210 13.85 18.90 12.70
C GLU A 210 15.09 18.01 12.58
N LEU A 211 15.36 17.57 11.34
CA LEU A 211 16.58 16.84 11.00
C LEU A 211 17.57 17.81 10.33
N ARG A 212 18.79 17.91 10.86
CA ARG A 212 19.83 18.81 10.35
C ARG A 212 21.16 18.09 10.13
N LEU A 213 21.97 18.67 9.25
CA LEU A 213 23.39 18.35 9.09
C LEU A 213 24.20 19.58 9.51
N PRO A 214 25.43 19.41 10.04
CA PRO A 214 26.38 20.52 10.17
C PRO A 214 26.65 21.16 8.79
N CYS A 215 26.91 22.47 8.72
CA CYS A 215 27.14 23.20 7.46
C CYS A 215 28.24 22.54 6.59
N ALA A 216 29.31 22.06 7.23
CA ALA A 216 30.40 21.36 6.54
C ALA A 216 29.95 20.04 5.89
N GLU A 217 29.00 19.33 6.51
CA GLU A 217 28.45 18.08 5.98
C GLU A 217 27.29 18.31 5.01
N GLU A 218 26.51 19.38 5.15
CA GLU A 218 25.42 19.71 4.22
C GLU A 218 25.93 19.92 2.78
N LYS A 219 27.07 20.60 2.64
CA LYS A 219 27.76 20.71 1.33
C LYS A 219 28.20 19.36 0.80
N SER A 220 28.84 18.55 1.65
CA SER A 220 29.32 17.21 1.28
C SER A 220 28.18 16.26 0.90
N PHE A 221 27.06 16.35 1.60
CA PHE A 221 25.85 15.59 1.34
C PHE A 221 25.21 16.04 0.02
N THR A 222 25.05 17.34 -0.19
CA THR A 222 24.56 17.90 -1.46
C THR A 222 25.44 17.45 -2.63
N GLU A 223 26.76 17.53 -2.51
CA GLU A 223 27.69 17.00 -3.52
C GLU A 223 27.53 15.49 -3.74
N ALA A 224 27.33 14.71 -2.68
CA ALA A 224 27.10 13.27 -2.79
C ALA A 224 25.79 12.94 -3.53
N LEU A 225 24.72 13.70 -3.26
CA LEU A 225 23.45 13.61 -3.99
C LEU A 225 23.66 13.94 -5.47
N GLN A 226 24.29 15.08 -5.78
CA GLN A 226 24.51 15.54 -7.15
C GLN A 226 25.41 14.59 -7.96
N ARG A 227 26.44 14.02 -7.32
CA ARG A 227 27.34 13.02 -7.93
C ARG A 227 26.74 11.60 -7.96
N GLY A 228 25.54 11.41 -7.41
CA GLY A 228 24.88 10.10 -7.37
C GLY A 228 25.62 9.06 -6.54
N LYS A 229 26.31 9.50 -5.48
CA LYS A 229 27.01 8.66 -4.50
C LYS A 229 26.17 8.35 -3.26
N PHE A 230 24.91 8.77 -3.25
CA PHE A 230 23.96 8.54 -2.17
C PHE A 230 22.61 8.09 -2.76
N ASP A 231 22.07 6.98 -2.22
CA ASP A 231 20.79 6.44 -2.62
C ASP A 231 19.77 6.58 -1.48
N PHE A 232 18.64 7.24 -1.78
CA PHE A 232 17.60 7.50 -0.79
C PHE A 232 16.96 6.22 -0.25
N ASN A 233 16.76 5.21 -1.10
CA ASN A 233 16.06 4.00 -0.72
C ASN A 233 16.95 3.10 0.13
N GLU A 234 18.24 3.00 -0.23
CA GLU A 234 19.23 2.26 0.56
C GLU A 234 19.37 2.86 1.96
N PHE A 235 19.50 4.19 2.05
CA PHE A 235 19.59 4.89 3.32
C PHE A 235 18.37 4.65 4.21
N VAL A 236 17.17 4.80 3.66
CA VAL A 236 15.93 4.57 4.42
C VAL A 236 15.77 3.10 4.84
N ALA A 237 16.20 2.15 4.01
CA ALA A 237 16.12 0.73 4.32
C ALA A 237 17.11 0.28 5.40
N ALA A 238 18.18 1.03 5.65
CA ALA A 238 19.16 0.74 6.69
C ALA A 238 18.65 1.06 8.11
N VAL A 239 17.65 1.95 8.24
CA VAL A 239 17.13 2.39 9.54
C VAL A 239 16.18 1.34 10.12
N ASN A 240 16.60 0.71 11.22
CA ASN A 240 15.80 -0.29 11.91
C ASN A 240 16.17 -0.37 13.41
N LEU A 241 15.21 -0.10 14.30
CA LEU A 241 15.35 -0.21 15.75
C LEU A 241 15.72 -1.63 16.21
N ASP A 242 15.28 -2.69 15.53
CA ASP A 242 15.66 -4.07 15.88
C ASP A 242 17.17 -4.32 15.75
N ARG A 243 17.85 -3.48 14.96
CA ARG A 243 19.30 -3.51 14.76
C ARG A 243 20.01 -2.38 15.50
N ALA A 244 19.27 -1.60 16.28
CA ALA A 244 19.84 -0.45 16.96
C ALA A 244 20.70 -0.88 18.15
N GLU A 245 21.80 -0.18 18.32
CA GLU A 245 22.80 -0.43 19.33
C GLU A 245 22.47 0.35 20.61
N ALA A 246 22.73 -0.30 21.75
CA ALA A 246 22.76 0.31 23.06
C ALA A 246 23.94 -0.27 23.84
N TRP A 247 24.60 0.55 24.65
CA TRP A 247 25.72 0.09 25.49
C TRP A 247 25.24 -0.74 26.68
N ASP A 248 24.02 -0.49 27.16
CA ASP A 248 23.36 -1.26 28.21
C ASP A 248 22.18 -2.04 27.61
N LEU A 249 22.24 -3.38 27.75
CA LEU A 249 21.19 -4.28 27.26
C LEU A 249 19.89 -4.16 28.05
N GLU A 250 19.96 -3.72 29.31
CA GLU A 250 18.77 -3.48 30.12
C GLU A 250 18.03 -2.23 29.67
N ASP A 251 18.75 -1.19 29.25
CA ASP A 251 18.16 -0.02 28.60
C ASP A 251 17.50 -0.38 27.27
N LEU A 252 18.17 -1.18 26.44
CA LEU A 252 17.58 -1.67 25.19
C LEU A 252 16.28 -2.43 25.47
N ARG A 253 16.30 -3.36 26.45
CA ARG A 253 15.11 -4.12 26.86
C ARG A 253 13.97 -3.20 27.26
N ARG A 254 14.25 -2.19 28.09
CA ARG A 254 13.27 -1.20 28.56
C ARG A 254 12.73 -0.34 27.42
N ILE A 255 13.58 0.20 26.55
CA ILE A 255 13.17 0.93 25.34
C ILE A 255 12.21 0.09 24.52
N MET A 256 12.57 -1.17 24.28
CA MET A 256 11.73 -2.10 23.53
C MET A 256 10.39 -2.35 24.25
N GLU A 257 10.35 -2.39 25.57
CA GLU A 257 9.09 -2.46 26.35
C GLU A 257 8.21 -1.21 26.20
N ALA A 258 8.75 0.02 26.31
CA ALA A 258 7.95 1.23 26.07
C ALA A 258 7.46 1.31 24.64
N VAL A 259 8.34 1.01 23.69
CA VAL A 259 8.00 1.00 22.27
C VAL A 259 6.91 -0.03 22.00
N THR A 260 7.00 -1.23 22.60
CA THR A 260 5.95 -2.24 22.55
C THR A 260 4.64 -1.73 23.14
N ALA A 261 4.66 -1.12 24.32
CA ALA A 261 3.48 -0.54 24.96
C ALA A 261 2.86 0.61 24.13
N ALA A 262 3.68 1.32 23.36
CA ALA A 262 3.27 2.43 22.49
C ALA A 262 2.91 1.98 21.05
N GLY A 263 2.83 0.68 20.78
CA GLY A 263 2.41 0.14 19.47
C GLY A 263 3.47 -0.63 18.68
N GLY A 264 4.58 -1.01 19.31
CA GLY A 264 5.60 -1.88 18.74
C GLY A 264 6.75 -1.14 18.04
N VAL A 265 7.86 -1.88 17.88
CA VAL A 265 9.10 -1.45 17.19
C VAL A 265 8.81 -0.97 15.78
N GLU A 266 7.87 -1.66 15.14
CA GLU A 266 7.40 -1.41 13.80
C GLU A 266 6.81 0.00 13.65
N ARG A 267 5.90 0.41 14.56
CA ARG A 267 5.32 1.76 14.57
C ARG A 267 6.40 2.83 14.69
N LEU A 268 7.39 2.59 15.55
CA LEU A 268 8.53 3.50 15.72
C LEU A 268 9.35 3.61 14.44
N ASN A 269 9.76 2.48 13.85
CA ASN A 269 10.50 2.45 12.59
C ASN A 269 9.73 3.20 11.49
N GLU A 270 8.42 3.01 11.40
CA GLU A 270 7.58 3.68 10.41
C GLU A 270 7.52 5.20 10.59
N GLN A 271 7.38 5.69 11.84
CA GLN A 271 7.37 7.13 12.11
C GLN A 271 8.72 7.76 11.76
N VAL A 272 9.82 7.14 12.20
CA VAL A 272 11.18 7.59 11.88
C VAL A 272 11.41 7.62 10.36
N ILE A 273 11.09 6.52 9.67
CA ILE A 273 11.24 6.41 8.20
C ILE A 273 10.39 7.45 7.47
N SER A 274 9.16 7.72 7.93
CA SER A 274 8.30 8.72 7.32
C SER A 274 8.91 10.11 7.39
N VAL A 275 9.44 10.51 8.55
CA VAL A 275 10.13 11.80 8.72
C VAL A 275 11.35 11.88 7.83
N LEU A 276 12.17 10.82 7.80
CA LEU A 276 13.37 10.77 6.95
C LEU A 276 13.02 10.89 5.47
N ARG A 277 11.96 10.24 5.02
CA ARG A 277 11.50 10.30 3.61
C ARG A 277 11.09 11.70 3.19
N GLU A 278 10.36 12.43 4.02
CA GLU A 278 9.97 13.83 3.73
C GLU A 278 11.19 14.77 3.76
N TRP A 279 12.09 14.57 4.73
CA TRP A 279 13.34 15.31 4.78
C TRP A 279 14.19 15.07 3.53
N LEU A 280 14.38 13.82 3.12
CA LEU A 280 15.14 13.46 1.90
C LEU A 280 14.50 14.01 0.62
N VAL A 281 13.17 14.06 0.52
CA VAL A 281 12.51 14.73 -0.62
C VAL A 281 12.86 16.21 -0.65
N THR A 282 12.86 16.87 0.50
CA THR A 282 13.22 18.29 0.61
C THR A 282 14.67 18.52 0.20
N GLN A 283 15.61 17.74 0.75
CA GLN A 283 17.04 17.81 0.41
C GLN A 283 17.29 17.47 -1.07
N GLY A 284 16.65 16.43 -1.59
CA GLY A 284 16.77 16.03 -2.99
C GLY A 284 16.26 17.09 -3.96
N ARG A 285 15.15 17.78 -3.64
CA ARG A 285 14.66 18.91 -4.44
C ARG A 285 15.64 20.08 -4.45
N GLN A 286 16.19 20.42 -3.28
CA GLN A 286 17.14 21.52 -3.19
C GLN A 286 18.41 21.20 -3.96
N ALA A 287 19.01 20.03 -3.71
CA ALA A 287 20.20 19.58 -4.42
C ALA A 287 19.98 19.52 -5.95
N LEU A 288 18.78 19.14 -6.41
CA LEU A 288 18.43 19.07 -7.84
C LEU A 288 18.27 20.45 -8.49
N LYS A 289 17.83 21.48 -7.76
CA LYS A 289 17.79 22.87 -8.27
C LYS A 289 19.19 23.41 -8.52
N ASP A 290 20.14 22.99 -7.70
CA ASP A 290 21.53 23.44 -7.76
C ASP A 290 22.37 22.63 -8.78
N VAL A 291 21.81 21.57 -9.37
CA VAL A 291 22.43 20.90 -10.53
C VAL A 291 22.22 21.73 -11.77
N ASP A 292 23.31 21.98 -12.49
CA ASP A 292 23.31 22.63 -13.79
C ASP A 292 22.26 22.00 -14.73
N VAL A 293 21.44 22.84 -15.36
CA VAL A 293 20.30 22.44 -16.19
C VAL A 293 20.70 21.46 -17.29
N GLU A 294 21.90 21.61 -17.85
CA GLU A 294 22.39 20.70 -18.86
C GLU A 294 22.61 19.28 -18.29
N TYR A 295 23.19 19.15 -17.09
CA TYR A 295 23.54 17.85 -16.52
C TYR A 295 22.41 17.21 -15.71
N ARG A 296 21.48 18.03 -15.22
CA ARG A 296 20.35 17.66 -14.37
C ARG A 296 19.55 16.49 -14.94
N ALA A 297 19.16 16.59 -16.22
CA ALA A 297 18.35 15.58 -16.88
C ALA A 297 19.08 14.24 -17.08
N THR A 298 20.41 14.20 -17.01
CA THR A 298 21.19 12.94 -17.07
C THR A 298 21.59 12.41 -15.70
N SER A 299 21.45 13.21 -14.64
CA SER A 299 21.91 12.88 -13.29
C SER A 299 21.23 11.65 -12.68
N LYS A 300 21.91 10.95 -11.78
CA LYS A 300 21.27 9.89 -10.97
C LYS A 300 20.25 10.47 -9.99
N LEU A 301 20.52 11.69 -9.48
CA LEU A 301 19.68 12.38 -8.50
C LEU A 301 18.23 12.53 -8.94
N ILE A 302 17.97 13.00 -10.18
CA ILE A 302 16.59 13.18 -10.66
C ILE A 302 15.82 11.86 -10.67
N ASN A 303 16.50 10.75 -10.98
CA ASN A 303 15.90 9.43 -11.04
C ASN A 303 15.66 8.86 -9.63
N ASN A 304 16.59 9.05 -8.70
CA ASN A 304 16.45 8.64 -7.30
C ASN A 304 15.33 9.42 -6.59
N LEU A 305 15.23 10.73 -6.84
CA LEU A 305 14.14 11.55 -6.30
C LEU A 305 12.78 11.12 -6.87
N ALA A 306 12.70 10.86 -8.17
CA ALA A 306 11.48 10.35 -8.80
C ALA A 306 11.05 9.00 -8.23
N GLU A 307 11.99 8.08 -8.00
CA GLU A 307 11.73 6.78 -7.37
C GLU A 307 11.25 6.92 -5.92
N LEU A 308 11.87 7.81 -5.13
CA LEU A 308 11.44 8.11 -3.77
C LEU A 308 10.00 8.64 -3.73
N LEU A 309 9.66 9.58 -4.63
CA LEU A 309 8.30 10.11 -4.75
C LEU A 309 7.30 9.05 -5.22
N LYS A 310 7.68 8.19 -6.17
CA LYS A 310 6.86 7.06 -6.62
C LYS A 310 6.56 6.12 -5.45
N ASN A 311 7.56 5.78 -4.65
CA ASN A 311 7.44 4.88 -3.50
C ASN A 311 6.59 5.48 -2.37
N GLN A 312 6.48 6.82 -2.30
CA GLN A 312 5.55 7.53 -1.40
C GLN A 312 4.12 7.65 -1.98
N GLY A 313 3.86 7.14 -3.20
CA GLY A 313 2.56 7.30 -3.86
C GLY A 313 2.33 8.68 -4.50
N LYS A 314 3.33 9.59 -4.45
CA LYS A 314 3.30 10.93 -5.08
C LYS A 314 3.54 10.83 -6.60
N LEU A 315 2.74 10.02 -7.29
CA LEU A 315 2.93 9.66 -8.71
C LEU A 315 2.83 10.86 -9.66
N GLY A 316 2.07 11.90 -9.28
CA GLY A 316 1.96 13.15 -10.05
C GLY A 316 3.25 13.96 -10.06
N GLU A 317 3.99 13.94 -8.95
CA GLU A 317 5.25 14.66 -8.80
C GLU A 317 6.44 13.88 -9.37
N ALA A 318 6.37 12.55 -9.37
CA ALA A 318 7.40 11.69 -9.96
C ALA A 318 7.41 11.73 -11.50
N GLU A 319 6.24 11.85 -12.16
CA GLU A 319 6.14 11.85 -13.63
C GLU A 319 6.99 12.90 -14.35
N PRO A 320 6.93 14.21 -13.99
CA PRO A 320 7.73 15.21 -14.67
C PRO A 320 9.23 14.93 -14.53
N LEU A 321 9.70 14.45 -13.37
CA LEU A 321 11.10 14.10 -13.15
C LEU A 321 11.56 12.94 -14.04
N TYR A 322 10.77 11.86 -14.17
CA TYR A 322 11.13 10.77 -15.08
C TYR A 322 11.05 11.18 -16.56
N ARG A 323 10.09 12.02 -16.95
CA ARG A 323 9.99 12.52 -18.33
C ARG A 323 11.18 13.43 -18.66
N GLU A 324 11.58 14.31 -17.75
CA GLU A 324 12.79 15.14 -17.86
C GLU A 324 14.03 14.25 -18.00
N ALA A 325 14.18 13.26 -17.12
CA ALA A 325 15.32 12.34 -17.13
C ALA A 325 15.42 11.54 -18.44
N LEU A 326 14.29 11.02 -18.92
CA LEU A 326 14.22 10.30 -20.19
C LEU A 326 14.56 11.21 -21.38
N GLY A 327 13.98 12.41 -21.42
CA GLY A 327 14.22 13.38 -22.49
C GLY A 327 15.70 13.73 -22.60
N GLY A 328 16.33 14.14 -21.50
CA GLY A 328 17.74 14.53 -21.49
C GLY A 328 18.69 13.38 -21.85
N ARG A 329 18.44 12.16 -21.36
CA ARG A 329 19.25 10.99 -21.71
C ARG A 329 19.09 10.58 -23.17
N ARG A 330 17.87 10.64 -23.72
CA ARG A 330 17.66 10.41 -25.16
C ARG A 330 18.44 11.40 -26.01
N THR A 331 18.43 12.69 -25.66
CA THR A 331 19.13 13.72 -26.43
C THR A 331 20.65 13.64 -26.30
N LYS A 332 21.18 13.32 -25.11
CA LYS A 332 22.62 13.36 -24.83
C LYS A 332 23.35 12.04 -25.05
N LEU A 333 22.71 10.93 -24.66
CA LEU A 333 23.31 9.60 -24.67
C LEU A 333 22.80 8.74 -25.83
N GLY A 334 21.66 9.12 -26.42
CA GLY A 334 20.97 8.36 -27.45
C GLY A 334 19.91 7.40 -26.88
N ALA A 335 19.07 6.87 -27.76
CA ALA A 335 17.93 6.02 -27.40
C ALA A 335 18.34 4.67 -26.80
N ASP A 336 19.44 4.08 -27.28
CA ASP A 336 19.88 2.74 -26.89
C ASP A 336 20.89 2.71 -25.73
N HIS A 337 21.21 3.87 -25.15
CA HIS A 337 22.15 3.92 -24.03
C HIS A 337 21.55 3.20 -22.80
N PRO A 338 22.33 2.41 -22.02
CA PRO A 338 21.81 1.69 -20.85
C PRO A 338 21.01 2.56 -19.88
N ASP A 339 21.48 3.78 -19.58
CA ASP A 339 20.76 4.71 -18.71
C ASP A 339 19.46 5.24 -19.33
N THR A 340 19.43 5.44 -20.65
CA THR A 340 18.20 5.80 -21.36
C THR A 340 17.19 4.66 -21.26
N LEU A 341 17.60 3.42 -21.52
CA LEU A 341 16.75 2.23 -21.42
C LEU A 341 16.25 1.98 -19.99
N THR A 342 17.07 2.26 -18.98
CA THR A 342 16.66 2.25 -17.57
C THR A 342 15.63 3.34 -17.27
N SER A 343 15.78 4.54 -17.83
CA SER A 343 14.82 5.63 -17.68
C SER A 343 13.48 5.31 -18.34
N ILE A 344 13.51 4.70 -19.53
CA ILE A 344 12.32 4.20 -20.23
C ILE A 344 11.59 3.20 -19.34
N ASN A 345 12.32 2.21 -18.78
CA ASN A 345 11.75 1.21 -17.88
C ASN A 345 11.12 1.82 -16.62
N ASN A 346 11.77 2.82 -16.01
CA ASN A 346 11.26 3.48 -14.80
C ASN A 346 10.02 4.32 -15.07
N LEU A 347 10.01 5.09 -16.16
CA LEU A 347 8.81 5.83 -16.58
C LEU A 347 7.67 4.88 -16.93
N ALA A 348 7.94 3.77 -17.63
CA ALA A 348 6.94 2.75 -17.91
C ALA A 348 6.34 2.15 -16.63
N SER A 349 7.18 1.89 -15.62
CA SER A 349 6.74 1.42 -14.30
C SER A 349 5.83 2.44 -13.60
N LEU A 350 6.16 3.73 -13.64
CA LEU A 350 5.31 4.78 -13.10
C LEU A 350 3.97 4.87 -13.85
N LEU A 351 4.00 4.85 -15.19
CA LEU A 351 2.79 4.94 -16.01
C LEU A 351 1.88 3.73 -15.77
N LYS A 352 2.44 2.53 -15.58
CA LYS A 352 1.70 1.36 -15.13
C LYS A 352 1.02 1.60 -13.78
N ALA A 353 1.73 2.15 -12.80
CA ALA A 353 1.17 2.48 -11.49
C ALA A 353 0.04 3.53 -11.57
N LYS A 354 0.13 4.47 -12.53
CA LYS A 354 -0.94 5.43 -12.85
C LYS A 354 -2.09 4.85 -13.69
N GLY A 355 -2.04 3.57 -14.06
CA GLY A 355 -3.06 2.94 -14.91
C GLY A 355 -2.97 3.30 -16.40
N LYS A 356 -1.95 4.05 -16.83
CA LYS A 356 -1.69 4.41 -18.25
C LYS A 356 -1.02 3.25 -18.99
N LEU A 357 -1.71 2.12 -19.06
CA LEU A 357 -1.14 0.84 -19.50
C LEU A 357 -0.68 0.84 -20.97
N GLY A 358 -1.30 1.64 -21.85
CA GLY A 358 -0.92 1.73 -23.26
C GLY A 358 0.41 2.47 -23.48
N GLU A 359 0.58 3.64 -22.86
CA GLU A 359 1.86 4.38 -22.90
C GLU A 359 2.99 3.55 -22.28
N ALA A 360 2.72 2.86 -21.15
CA ALA A 360 3.69 1.99 -20.51
C ALA A 360 4.14 0.82 -21.40
N GLU A 361 3.24 0.26 -22.23
CA GLU A 361 3.56 -0.85 -23.12
C GLU A 361 4.54 -0.45 -24.20
N LEU A 362 4.32 0.72 -24.83
CA LEU A 362 5.21 1.26 -25.84
C LEU A 362 6.63 1.43 -25.30
N LEU A 363 6.75 2.04 -24.11
CA LEU A 363 8.04 2.22 -23.45
C LEU A 363 8.69 0.89 -23.05
N TYR A 364 7.96 -0.06 -22.48
CA TYR A 364 8.57 -1.36 -22.14
C TYR A 364 9.03 -2.14 -23.38
N ARG A 365 8.29 -2.10 -24.49
CA ARG A 365 8.72 -2.72 -25.75
C ARG A 365 9.95 -2.05 -26.32
N GLU A 366 10.04 -0.72 -26.26
CA GLU A 366 11.23 0.04 -26.66
C GLU A 366 12.46 -0.34 -25.80
N ALA A 367 12.33 -0.30 -24.47
CA ALA A 367 13.41 -0.68 -23.56
C ALA A 367 13.90 -2.12 -23.80
N LEU A 368 12.95 -3.05 -24.01
CA LEU A 368 13.27 -4.44 -24.31
C LEU A 368 14.00 -4.58 -25.65
N GLY A 369 13.55 -3.90 -26.70
CA GLY A 369 14.18 -3.90 -28.02
C GLY A 369 15.63 -3.40 -27.96
N GLY A 370 15.86 -2.26 -27.31
CA GLY A 370 17.21 -1.71 -27.13
C GLY A 370 18.13 -2.65 -26.32
N ARG A 371 17.62 -3.24 -25.22
CA ARG A 371 18.40 -4.18 -24.40
C ARG A 371 18.73 -5.48 -25.15
N ARG A 372 17.78 -6.03 -25.92
CA ARG A 372 18.01 -7.22 -26.75
C ARG A 372 19.07 -6.98 -27.81
N THR A 373 19.04 -5.85 -28.49
CA THR A 373 19.98 -5.54 -29.57
C THR A 373 21.40 -5.23 -29.06
N LYS A 374 21.53 -4.54 -27.93
CA LYS A 374 22.85 -4.14 -27.39
C LYS A 374 23.50 -5.19 -26.50
N LEU A 375 22.72 -5.87 -25.66
CA LEU A 375 23.23 -6.76 -24.61
C LEU A 375 22.95 -8.24 -24.90
N GLY A 376 22.05 -8.53 -25.84
CA GLY A 376 21.54 -9.87 -26.12
C GLY A 376 20.28 -10.22 -25.32
N ALA A 377 19.53 -11.22 -25.79
CA ALA A 377 18.26 -11.63 -25.19
C ALA A 377 18.39 -12.22 -23.78
N ASP A 378 19.52 -12.89 -23.50
CA ASP A 378 19.77 -13.55 -22.21
C ASP A 378 20.42 -12.63 -21.16
N HIS A 379 20.65 -11.35 -21.48
CA HIS A 379 21.22 -10.42 -20.51
C HIS A 379 20.23 -10.14 -19.38
N SER A 380 20.73 -9.98 -18.15
CA SER A 380 19.89 -9.77 -16.94
C SER A 380 18.89 -8.61 -17.10
N ASP A 381 19.32 -7.49 -17.70
CA ASP A 381 18.46 -6.34 -17.97
C ASP A 381 17.38 -6.62 -19.01
N ALA A 382 17.70 -7.40 -20.05
CA ALA A 382 16.73 -7.81 -21.05
C ALA A 382 15.67 -8.71 -20.40
N LEU A 383 16.09 -9.72 -19.63
CA LEU A 383 15.21 -10.62 -18.89
C LEU A 383 14.33 -9.88 -17.87
N THR A 384 14.87 -8.85 -17.22
CA THR A 384 14.11 -7.97 -16.33
C THR A 384 13.05 -7.16 -17.10
N SER A 385 13.39 -6.66 -18.28
CA SER A 385 12.44 -5.94 -19.16
C SER A 385 11.34 -6.86 -19.65
N ILE A 386 11.67 -8.10 -20.04
CA ILE A 386 10.70 -9.13 -20.43
C ILE A 386 9.72 -9.37 -19.28
N ASN A 387 10.23 -9.58 -18.06
CA ASN A 387 9.39 -9.80 -16.88
C ASN A 387 8.48 -8.59 -16.58
N ASN A 388 8.97 -7.36 -16.73
CA ASN A 388 8.18 -6.15 -16.50
C ASN A 388 7.09 -5.95 -17.56
N LEU A 389 7.42 -6.20 -18.84
CA LEU A 389 6.46 -6.18 -19.94
C LEU A 389 5.39 -7.26 -19.75
N ALA A 390 5.77 -8.49 -19.40
CA ALA A 390 4.84 -9.57 -19.11
C ALA A 390 3.86 -9.17 -17.98
N ALA A 391 4.38 -8.58 -16.90
CA ALA A 391 3.54 -8.10 -15.79
C ALA A 391 2.60 -6.95 -16.19
N LEU A 392 2.96 -6.15 -17.20
CA LEU A 392 2.08 -5.12 -17.76
C LEU A 392 0.99 -5.75 -18.64
N LEU A 393 1.37 -6.67 -19.53
CA LEU A 393 0.43 -7.37 -20.41
C LEU A 393 -0.58 -8.17 -19.60
N GLN A 394 -0.16 -8.79 -18.50
CA GLN A 394 -1.06 -9.40 -17.53
C GLN A 394 -2.08 -8.39 -16.96
N ALA A 395 -1.62 -7.19 -16.56
CA ALA A 395 -2.51 -6.14 -16.07
C ALA A 395 -3.49 -5.61 -17.13
N GLN A 396 -3.12 -5.70 -18.42
CA GLN A 396 -4.00 -5.40 -19.56
C GLN A 396 -4.96 -6.56 -19.91
N GLY A 397 -4.80 -7.74 -19.32
CA GLY A 397 -5.57 -8.94 -19.65
C GLY A 397 -5.06 -9.71 -20.87
N LYS A 398 -3.91 -9.35 -21.44
CA LYS A 398 -3.25 -10.07 -22.55
C LYS A 398 -2.47 -11.28 -22.03
N LEU A 399 -3.18 -12.23 -21.42
CA LEU A 399 -2.57 -13.32 -20.63
C LEU A 399 -1.68 -14.27 -21.47
N GLY A 400 -2.05 -14.55 -22.72
CA GLY A 400 -1.25 -15.44 -23.59
C GLY A 400 0.11 -14.86 -23.98
N GLU A 401 0.15 -13.57 -24.32
CA GLU A 401 1.43 -12.89 -24.64
C GLU A 401 2.30 -12.74 -23.38
N ALA A 402 1.68 -12.44 -22.22
CA ALA A 402 2.38 -12.40 -20.94
C ALA A 402 3.01 -13.76 -20.58
N GLU A 403 2.33 -14.86 -20.87
CA GLU A 403 2.83 -16.20 -20.58
C GLU A 403 4.09 -16.54 -21.38
N LEU A 404 4.07 -16.24 -22.69
CA LEU A 404 5.23 -16.46 -23.56
C LEU A 404 6.46 -15.71 -23.04
N LEU A 405 6.28 -14.44 -22.66
CA LEU A 405 7.37 -13.62 -22.11
C LEU A 405 7.84 -14.13 -20.74
N TYR A 406 6.95 -14.54 -19.84
CA TYR A 406 7.37 -15.12 -18.56
C TYR A 406 8.15 -16.42 -18.74
N ARG A 407 7.72 -17.31 -19.65
CA ARG A 407 8.44 -18.55 -19.97
C ARG A 407 9.80 -18.26 -20.59
N GLU A 408 9.90 -17.26 -21.46
CA GLU A 408 11.18 -16.79 -22.03
C GLU A 408 12.13 -16.28 -20.93
N ALA A 409 11.67 -15.34 -20.09
CA ALA A 409 12.48 -14.79 -19.00
C ALA A 409 12.92 -15.87 -18.01
N LEU A 410 12.03 -16.84 -17.71
CA LEU A 410 12.35 -17.97 -16.86
C LEU A 410 13.41 -18.88 -17.47
N GLY A 411 13.29 -19.20 -18.77
CA GLY A 411 14.27 -20.00 -19.50
C GLY A 411 15.67 -19.37 -19.45
N GLY A 412 15.79 -18.09 -19.79
CA GLY A 412 17.07 -17.37 -19.76
C GLY A 412 17.68 -17.26 -18.35
N ARG A 413 16.86 -17.04 -17.31
CA ARG A 413 17.38 -16.99 -15.92
C ARG A 413 17.79 -18.37 -15.41
N ARG A 414 17.04 -19.43 -15.73
CA ARG A 414 17.41 -20.81 -15.36
C ARG A 414 18.74 -21.22 -15.97
N THR A 415 19.00 -20.88 -17.23
CA THR A 415 20.26 -21.23 -17.91
C THR A 415 21.46 -20.44 -17.39
N LYS A 416 21.29 -19.14 -17.10
CA LYS A 416 22.39 -18.25 -16.69
C LYS A 416 22.70 -18.27 -15.20
N LEU A 417 21.67 -18.34 -14.36
CA LEU A 417 21.78 -18.17 -12.90
C LEU A 417 21.51 -19.47 -12.14
N GLY A 418 20.93 -20.48 -12.80
CA GLY A 418 20.47 -21.71 -12.18
C GLY A 418 19.05 -21.64 -11.63
N ALA A 419 18.50 -22.80 -11.26
CA ALA A 419 17.11 -22.94 -10.83
C ALA A 419 16.80 -22.26 -9.48
N GLU A 420 17.76 -22.27 -8.56
CA GLU A 420 17.57 -21.74 -7.20
C GLU A 420 17.97 -20.27 -7.01
N HIS A 421 18.41 -19.58 -8.06
CA HIS A 421 18.78 -18.18 -7.93
C HIS A 421 17.54 -17.33 -7.61
N PRO A 422 17.62 -16.33 -6.70
CA PRO A 422 16.47 -15.52 -6.30
C PRO A 422 15.69 -14.90 -7.48
N ASP A 423 16.39 -14.43 -8.52
CA ASP A 423 15.75 -13.90 -9.73
C ASP A 423 15.03 -14.95 -10.57
N THR A 424 15.55 -16.17 -10.61
CA THR A 424 14.89 -17.31 -11.26
C THR A 424 13.61 -17.66 -10.49
N LEU A 425 13.71 -17.80 -9.16
CA LEU A 425 12.57 -18.07 -8.29
C LEU A 425 11.50 -16.96 -8.39
N ARG A 426 11.91 -15.69 -8.52
CA ARG A 426 11.00 -14.56 -8.77
C ARG A 426 10.28 -14.69 -10.12
N SER A 427 10.97 -15.12 -11.19
CA SER A 427 10.31 -15.41 -12.48
C SER A 427 9.32 -16.55 -12.38
N ILE A 428 9.67 -17.64 -11.68
CA ILE A 428 8.76 -18.77 -11.46
C ILE A 428 7.51 -18.31 -10.72
N ASN A 429 7.67 -17.52 -9.66
CA ASN A 429 6.55 -16.97 -8.89
C ASN A 429 5.63 -16.11 -9.77
N ASN A 430 6.18 -15.28 -10.66
CA ASN A 430 5.37 -14.45 -11.56
C ASN A 430 4.62 -15.29 -12.59
N LEU A 431 5.26 -16.31 -13.17
CA LEU A 431 4.60 -17.25 -14.07
C LEU A 431 3.46 -18.01 -13.34
N ALA A 432 3.72 -18.51 -12.14
CA ALA A 432 2.72 -19.19 -11.32
C ALA A 432 1.54 -18.25 -10.97
N GLY A 433 1.83 -16.97 -10.71
CA GLY A 433 0.82 -15.92 -10.53
C GLY A 433 -0.04 -15.69 -11.76
N LEU A 434 0.55 -15.69 -12.96
CA LEU A 434 -0.19 -15.59 -14.21
C LEU A 434 -1.10 -16.81 -14.44
N LEU A 435 -0.58 -18.03 -14.26
CA LEU A 435 -1.35 -19.27 -14.40
C LEU A 435 -2.52 -19.31 -13.41
N ASN A 436 -2.31 -18.88 -12.16
CA ASN A 436 -3.38 -18.71 -11.19
C ASN A 436 -4.45 -17.71 -11.66
N ALA A 437 -4.04 -16.58 -12.25
CA ALA A 437 -4.96 -15.58 -12.79
C ALA A 437 -5.75 -16.07 -14.03
N GLN A 438 -5.20 -17.00 -14.81
CA GLN A 438 -5.90 -17.62 -15.94
C GLN A 438 -6.99 -18.62 -15.49
N GLY A 439 -6.89 -19.18 -14.27
CA GLY A 439 -7.89 -20.08 -13.67
C GLY A 439 -8.00 -21.47 -14.30
N SER A 440 -7.70 -21.63 -15.60
CA SER A 440 -7.72 -22.93 -16.30
C SER A 440 -6.48 -23.80 -16.03
N THR A 441 -5.43 -23.23 -15.42
CA THR A 441 -4.10 -23.87 -15.24
C THR A 441 -3.68 -23.94 -13.76
N LEU A 442 -4.64 -23.97 -12.83
CA LEU A 442 -4.36 -24.03 -11.38
C LEU A 442 -3.49 -25.24 -10.98
N GLY A 443 -3.59 -26.36 -11.71
CA GLY A 443 -2.75 -27.54 -11.48
C GLY A 443 -1.29 -27.37 -11.91
N GLU A 444 -1.01 -26.53 -12.90
CA GLU A 444 0.37 -26.20 -13.32
C GLU A 444 1.02 -25.17 -12.38
N ALA A 445 0.23 -24.28 -11.78
CA ALA A 445 0.74 -23.26 -10.86
C ALA A 445 1.24 -23.83 -9.52
N GLU A 446 0.60 -24.89 -9.02
CA GLU A 446 0.92 -25.51 -7.72
C GLU A 446 2.36 -26.02 -7.60
N PRO A 447 2.89 -26.85 -8.53
CA PRO A 447 4.27 -27.31 -8.46
C PRO A 447 5.27 -26.15 -8.55
N LEU A 448 4.98 -25.12 -9.35
CA LEU A 448 5.83 -23.93 -9.47
C LEU A 448 5.89 -23.14 -8.15
N TYR A 449 4.77 -22.92 -7.48
CA TYR A 449 4.77 -22.25 -6.18
C TYR A 449 5.47 -23.08 -5.10
N ARG A 450 5.34 -24.41 -5.12
CA ARG A 450 6.07 -25.28 -4.19
C ARG A 450 7.58 -25.28 -4.46
N GLU A 451 8.00 -25.27 -5.72
CA GLU A 451 9.41 -25.10 -6.12
C GLU A 451 9.97 -23.79 -5.57
N VAL A 452 9.26 -22.67 -5.79
CA VAL A 452 9.65 -21.35 -5.27
C VAL A 452 9.77 -21.36 -3.75
N LEU A 453 8.78 -21.91 -3.06
CA LEU A 453 8.78 -21.96 -1.59
C LEU A 453 9.97 -22.78 -1.07
N GLY A 454 10.27 -23.92 -1.68
CA GLY A 454 11.44 -24.74 -1.35
C GLY A 454 12.74 -23.97 -1.54
N GLY A 455 12.95 -23.38 -2.72
CA GLY A 455 14.16 -22.62 -3.03
C GLY A 455 14.35 -21.40 -2.12
N MET A 456 13.29 -20.62 -1.88
CA MET A 456 13.35 -19.43 -1.02
C MET A 456 13.64 -19.80 0.44
N ARG A 457 13.06 -20.89 0.96
CA ARG A 457 13.38 -21.39 2.31
C ARG A 457 14.84 -21.77 2.45
N THR A 458 15.41 -22.45 1.46
CA THR A 458 16.81 -22.87 1.49
C THR A 458 17.77 -21.68 1.38
N LYS A 459 17.49 -20.68 0.54
CA LYS A 459 18.41 -19.55 0.30
C LYS A 459 18.29 -18.41 1.31
N LEU A 460 17.07 -18.06 1.70
CA LEU A 460 16.78 -16.87 2.50
C LEU A 460 16.29 -17.22 3.91
N GLY A 461 15.92 -18.47 4.15
CA GLY A 461 15.32 -18.93 5.40
C GLY A 461 13.80 -18.79 5.42
N SER A 462 13.16 -19.50 6.37
CA SER A 462 11.70 -19.60 6.48
C SER A 462 10.99 -18.28 6.83
N ASN A 463 11.69 -17.38 7.52
CA ASN A 463 11.14 -16.12 8.03
C ASN A 463 11.54 -14.90 7.18
N HIS A 464 12.19 -15.09 6.03
CA HIS A 464 12.51 -13.97 5.15
C HIS A 464 11.24 -13.42 4.47
N PRO A 465 11.08 -12.09 4.30
CA PRO A 465 9.91 -11.49 3.66
C PRO A 465 9.55 -12.11 2.29
N ASP A 466 10.54 -12.42 1.45
CA ASP A 466 10.29 -13.06 0.16
C ASP A 466 9.79 -14.51 0.27
N THR A 467 10.27 -15.26 1.28
CA THR A 467 9.76 -16.59 1.59
C THR A 467 8.32 -16.52 2.07
N LEU A 468 8.03 -15.59 2.98
CA LEU A 468 6.67 -15.36 3.50
C LEU A 468 5.70 -14.93 2.39
N ARG A 469 6.15 -14.09 1.44
CA ARG A 469 5.37 -13.73 0.25
C ARG A 469 5.07 -14.96 -0.61
N SER A 470 6.02 -15.87 -0.74
CA SER A 470 5.84 -17.12 -1.48
C SER A 470 4.83 -18.04 -0.79
N ILE A 471 4.85 -18.13 0.55
CA ILE A 471 3.83 -18.85 1.34
C ILE A 471 2.44 -18.25 1.08
N ASN A 472 2.33 -16.92 1.15
CA ASN A 472 1.08 -16.20 0.91
C ASN A 472 0.53 -16.44 -0.50
N ASN A 473 1.39 -16.49 -1.53
CA ASN A 473 0.97 -16.77 -2.90
C ASN A 473 0.50 -18.22 -3.09
N LEU A 474 1.19 -19.19 -2.49
CA LEU A 474 0.76 -20.59 -2.50
C LEU A 474 -0.61 -20.76 -1.80
N ALA A 475 -0.80 -20.08 -0.65
CA ALA A 475 -2.08 -20.06 0.04
C ALA A 475 -3.21 -19.47 -0.83
N GLY A 476 -2.91 -18.42 -1.58
CA GLY A 476 -3.83 -17.84 -2.57
C GLY A 476 -4.23 -18.78 -3.70
N LEU A 477 -3.28 -19.59 -4.20
CA LEU A 477 -3.59 -20.63 -5.16
C LEU A 477 -4.50 -21.71 -4.56
N LEU A 478 -4.18 -22.20 -3.35
CA LEU A 478 -4.98 -23.22 -2.69
C LEU A 478 -6.41 -22.72 -2.40
N ASN A 479 -6.54 -21.44 -2.03
CA ASN A 479 -7.85 -20.78 -1.90
C ASN A 479 -8.61 -20.78 -3.24
N ALA A 480 -7.95 -20.41 -4.35
CA ALA A 480 -8.56 -20.43 -5.69
C ALA A 480 -8.95 -21.84 -6.16
N GLN A 481 -8.25 -22.88 -5.70
CA GLN A 481 -8.60 -24.29 -5.93
C GLN A 481 -9.73 -24.79 -5.01
N GLY A 482 -10.20 -23.98 -4.05
CA GLY A 482 -11.20 -24.39 -3.06
C GLY A 482 -10.65 -25.23 -1.91
N LYS A 483 -9.33 -25.44 -1.82
CA LYS A 483 -8.65 -26.14 -0.72
C LYS A 483 -8.48 -25.22 0.50
N LEU A 484 -9.61 -24.73 1.03
CA LEU A 484 -9.63 -23.67 2.04
C LEU A 484 -8.93 -24.07 3.35
N GLY A 485 -9.02 -25.35 3.75
CA GLY A 485 -8.37 -25.88 4.95
C GLY A 485 -6.85 -25.97 4.86
N GLU A 486 -6.29 -26.14 3.66
CA GLU A 486 -4.83 -26.11 3.45
C GLU A 486 -4.30 -24.68 3.33
N ALA A 487 -5.10 -23.76 2.80
CA ALA A 487 -4.74 -22.35 2.64
C ALA A 487 -4.65 -21.61 3.98
N GLU A 488 -5.55 -21.89 4.92
CA GLU A 488 -5.64 -21.22 6.23
C GLU A 488 -4.33 -21.23 7.04
N PRO A 489 -3.70 -22.39 7.33
CA PRO A 489 -2.47 -22.41 8.11
C PRO A 489 -1.31 -21.69 7.41
N LEU A 490 -1.27 -21.70 6.07
CA LEU A 490 -0.25 -20.98 5.30
C LEU A 490 -0.45 -19.47 5.38
N TYR A 491 -1.68 -18.98 5.21
CA TYR A 491 -1.97 -17.55 5.38
C TYR A 491 -1.67 -17.05 6.79
N GLN A 492 -2.06 -17.81 7.81
CA GLN A 492 -1.75 -17.46 9.19
C GLN A 492 -0.25 -17.46 9.47
N ALA A 493 0.51 -18.44 8.95
CA ALA A 493 1.96 -18.48 9.09
C ALA A 493 2.65 -17.31 8.38
N ALA A 494 2.22 -16.99 7.14
CA ALA A 494 2.72 -15.85 6.40
C ALA A 494 2.40 -14.54 7.13
N LEU A 495 1.18 -14.35 7.62
CA LEU A 495 0.77 -13.17 8.37
C LEU A 495 1.60 -13.00 9.65
N ARG A 496 1.72 -14.05 10.49
CA ARG A 496 2.54 -13.98 11.71
C ARG A 496 3.98 -13.61 11.40
N GLY A 497 4.58 -14.26 10.39
CA GLY A 497 5.96 -13.95 9.99
C GLY A 497 6.11 -12.55 9.43
N MET A 498 5.17 -12.08 8.60
CA MET A 498 5.21 -10.74 8.02
C MET A 498 5.03 -9.67 9.08
N HIS A 499 4.09 -9.88 10.01
CA HIS A 499 3.91 -9.02 11.17
C HIS A 499 5.23 -8.91 11.92
N THR A 500 5.75 -10.01 12.49
CA THR A 500 6.99 -10.01 13.27
C THR A 500 8.22 -9.43 12.56
N LYS A 501 8.26 -9.47 11.22
CA LYS A 501 9.44 -9.01 10.45
C LYS A 501 9.34 -7.61 9.90
N LEU A 502 8.13 -7.14 9.60
CA LEU A 502 7.95 -5.93 8.83
C LEU A 502 7.09 -4.88 9.52
N GLY A 503 6.16 -5.25 10.40
CA GLY A 503 5.08 -4.33 10.73
C GLY A 503 3.70 -4.95 10.69
N ALA A 504 2.84 -4.65 11.65
CA ALA A 504 1.39 -4.71 11.48
C ALA A 504 0.93 -3.83 10.29
N ASP A 505 1.51 -2.64 10.20
CA ASP A 505 1.13 -1.59 9.24
C ASP A 505 1.93 -1.64 7.92
N HIS A 506 2.90 -2.54 7.78
CA HIS A 506 3.67 -2.66 6.55
C HIS A 506 2.80 -3.14 5.38
N PRO A 507 2.95 -2.58 4.15
CA PRO A 507 2.10 -2.95 3.01
C PRO A 507 1.99 -4.45 2.71
N SER A 508 3.08 -5.20 2.88
CA SER A 508 3.09 -6.66 2.74
C SER A 508 2.25 -7.36 3.81
N THR A 509 2.30 -6.89 5.06
CA THR A 509 1.50 -7.46 6.16
C THR A 509 0.02 -7.15 5.95
N LEU A 510 -0.32 -5.90 5.61
CA LEU A 510 -1.69 -5.51 5.26
C LEU A 510 -2.24 -6.31 4.08
N THR A 511 -1.37 -6.74 3.16
CA THR A 511 -1.73 -7.66 2.07
C THR A 511 -2.02 -9.07 2.58
N SER A 512 -1.20 -9.60 3.48
CA SER A 512 -1.48 -10.90 4.12
C SER A 512 -2.75 -10.87 4.98
N ILE A 513 -3.03 -9.77 5.69
CA ILE A 513 -4.28 -9.56 6.44
C ILE A 513 -5.48 -9.61 5.49
N ASN A 514 -5.45 -8.82 4.40
CA ASN A 514 -6.52 -8.82 3.40
C ASN A 514 -6.75 -10.23 2.81
N ASN A 515 -5.69 -10.96 2.52
CA ASN A 515 -5.81 -12.29 1.91
C ASN A 515 -6.35 -13.34 2.88
N LEU A 516 -5.97 -13.27 4.16
CA LEU A 516 -6.59 -14.11 5.20
C LEU A 516 -8.07 -13.76 5.37
N ALA A 517 -8.44 -12.48 5.33
CA ALA A 517 -9.84 -12.04 5.37
C ALA A 517 -10.64 -12.53 4.14
N GLU A 518 -10.02 -12.54 2.95
CA GLU A 518 -10.59 -13.15 1.74
C GLU A 518 -10.84 -14.65 1.91
N LEU A 519 -9.91 -15.39 2.52
CA LEU A 519 -10.09 -16.81 2.83
C LEU A 519 -11.25 -17.02 3.81
N LEU A 520 -11.26 -16.30 4.95
CA LEU A 520 -12.31 -16.44 5.96
C LEU A 520 -13.69 -16.13 5.38
N LYS A 521 -13.78 -15.13 4.50
CA LYS A 521 -14.99 -14.86 3.72
C LYS A 521 -15.37 -16.05 2.84
N ALA A 522 -14.42 -16.66 2.12
CA ALA A 522 -14.68 -17.84 1.30
C ALA A 522 -15.13 -19.06 2.11
N GLN A 523 -14.68 -19.18 3.37
CA GLN A 523 -15.15 -20.19 4.33
C GLN A 523 -16.53 -19.87 4.94
N GLY A 524 -17.12 -18.70 4.64
CA GLY A 524 -18.37 -18.25 5.26
C GLY A 524 -18.23 -17.66 6.66
N LYS A 525 -17.01 -17.56 7.20
CA LYS A 525 -16.70 -16.94 8.50
C LYS A 525 -16.69 -15.40 8.40
N LEU A 526 -17.83 -14.83 8.01
CA LEU A 526 -17.93 -13.41 7.68
C LEU A 526 -17.62 -12.49 8.86
N GLY A 527 -17.95 -12.91 10.09
CA GLY A 527 -17.70 -12.13 11.31
C GLY A 527 -16.21 -12.03 11.67
N GLU A 528 -15.43 -13.08 11.41
CA GLU A 528 -13.98 -13.09 11.62
C GLU A 528 -13.22 -12.31 10.52
N ALA A 529 -13.75 -12.30 9.30
CA ALA A 529 -13.15 -11.56 8.19
C ALA A 529 -13.29 -10.03 8.33
N GLU A 530 -14.38 -9.54 8.92
CA GLU A 530 -14.70 -8.12 9.05
C GLU A 530 -13.63 -7.29 9.78
N PRO A 531 -13.16 -7.67 10.99
CA PRO A 531 -12.11 -6.91 11.68
C PRO A 531 -10.82 -6.85 10.86
N LEU A 532 -10.42 -7.95 10.21
CA LEU A 532 -9.20 -8.01 9.39
C LEU A 532 -9.29 -7.08 8.17
N TYR A 533 -10.43 -7.05 7.46
CA TYR A 533 -10.59 -6.10 6.36
C TYR A 533 -10.56 -4.65 6.83
N ARG A 534 -11.17 -4.33 7.98
CA ARG A 534 -11.14 -2.97 8.54
C ARG A 534 -9.73 -2.57 8.96
N GLU A 535 -8.97 -3.48 9.56
CA GLU A 535 -7.56 -3.28 9.92
C GLU A 535 -6.72 -3.00 8.66
N ALA A 536 -6.79 -3.88 7.65
CA ALA A 536 -6.07 -3.71 6.40
C ALA A 536 -6.42 -2.39 5.68
N LEU A 537 -7.71 -2.00 5.71
CA LEU A 537 -8.18 -0.73 5.15
C LEU A 537 -7.62 0.46 5.93
N ARG A 538 -7.67 0.44 7.27
CA ARG A 538 -7.16 1.53 8.12
C ARG A 538 -5.67 1.73 7.91
N GLY A 539 -4.89 0.64 7.91
CA GLY A 539 -3.45 0.69 7.67
C GLY A 539 -3.15 1.28 6.28
N ARG A 540 -3.76 0.75 5.22
CA ARG A 540 -3.53 1.25 3.85
C ARG A 540 -3.96 2.70 3.66
N ARG A 541 -5.11 3.10 4.20
CA ARG A 541 -5.59 4.50 4.12
C ARG A 541 -4.63 5.46 4.82
N THR A 542 -4.08 5.06 5.97
CA THR A 542 -3.12 5.87 6.73
C THR A 542 -1.76 5.96 6.02
N LYS A 543 -1.25 4.84 5.51
CA LYS A 543 0.12 4.76 4.96
C LYS A 543 0.23 5.16 3.50
N LEU A 544 -0.79 4.86 2.69
CA LEU A 544 -0.78 5.04 1.24
C LEU A 544 -1.72 6.17 0.79
N GLY A 545 -2.61 6.62 1.67
CA GLY A 545 -3.67 7.56 1.35
C GLY A 545 -4.96 6.88 0.84
N ALA A 546 -6.05 7.65 0.82
CA ALA A 546 -7.38 7.16 0.41
C ALA A 546 -7.45 6.72 -1.06
N ASP A 547 -6.74 7.44 -1.93
CA ASP A 547 -6.77 7.24 -3.38
C ASP A 547 -5.83 6.14 -3.89
N HIS A 548 -5.00 5.55 -3.03
CA HIS A 548 -4.03 4.56 -3.48
C HIS A 548 -4.74 3.30 -4.01
N PRO A 549 -4.27 2.68 -5.11
CA PRO A 549 -4.92 1.50 -5.69
C PRO A 549 -5.19 0.37 -4.69
N ASP A 550 -4.24 0.10 -3.79
CA ASP A 550 -4.39 -0.92 -2.74
C ASP A 550 -5.42 -0.53 -1.67
N THR A 551 -5.53 0.76 -1.34
CA THR A 551 -6.57 1.27 -0.43
C THR A 551 -7.95 1.10 -1.07
N LEU A 552 -8.10 1.50 -2.33
CA LEU A 552 -9.33 1.33 -3.10
C LEU A 552 -9.70 -0.16 -3.26
N GLN A 553 -8.70 -1.06 -3.29
CA GLN A 553 -8.94 -2.50 -3.24
C GLN A 553 -9.47 -2.98 -1.89
N SER A 554 -8.88 -2.54 -0.77
CA SER A 554 -9.42 -2.83 0.56
C SER A 554 -10.86 -2.34 0.73
N ILE A 555 -11.17 -1.12 0.26
CA ILE A 555 -12.52 -0.55 0.32
C ILE A 555 -13.51 -1.47 -0.43
N ASN A 556 -13.18 -1.83 -1.67
CA ASN A 556 -14.02 -2.71 -2.48
C ASN A 556 -14.21 -4.10 -1.85
N ASN A 557 -13.17 -4.63 -1.19
CA ASN A 557 -13.23 -5.94 -0.54
C ASN A 557 -14.08 -5.92 0.73
N LEU A 558 -13.93 -4.90 1.58
CA LEU A 558 -14.78 -4.67 2.76
C LEU A 558 -16.24 -4.46 2.35
N ALA A 559 -16.51 -3.65 1.32
CA ALA A 559 -17.86 -3.48 0.78
C ALA A 559 -18.46 -4.83 0.33
N GLY A 560 -17.64 -5.68 -0.32
CA GLY A 560 -18.07 -7.01 -0.74
C GLY A 560 -18.28 -7.99 0.40
N LEU A 561 -17.64 -7.80 1.56
CA LEU A 561 -17.93 -8.56 2.77
C LEU A 561 -19.26 -8.09 3.39
N LEU A 562 -19.43 -6.78 3.56
CA LEU A 562 -20.66 -6.20 4.13
C LEU A 562 -21.88 -6.56 3.28
N HIS A 563 -21.74 -6.59 1.96
CA HIS A 563 -22.76 -7.13 1.06
C HIS A 563 -23.07 -8.60 1.36
N ALA A 564 -22.06 -9.45 1.54
CA ALA A 564 -22.27 -10.87 1.87
C ALA A 564 -22.91 -11.07 3.25
N GLN A 565 -22.74 -10.13 4.18
CA GLN A 565 -23.42 -10.11 5.48
C GLN A 565 -24.84 -9.54 5.42
N GLY A 566 -25.31 -9.07 4.25
CA GLY A 566 -26.60 -8.40 4.10
C GLY A 566 -26.64 -6.95 4.61
N LYS A 567 -25.50 -6.37 5.02
CA LYS A 567 -25.36 -4.96 5.45
C LYS A 567 -25.28 -4.03 4.23
N LEU A 568 -26.35 -4.04 3.41
CA LEU A 568 -26.34 -3.38 2.10
C LEU A 568 -26.13 -1.86 2.19
N GLY A 569 -26.67 -1.22 3.23
CA GLY A 569 -26.55 0.23 3.45
C GLY A 569 -25.12 0.68 3.80
N GLU A 570 -24.33 -0.15 4.48
CA GLU A 570 -22.92 0.13 4.77
C GLU A 570 -22.00 -0.17 3.58
N ALA A 571 -22.35 -1.17 2.76
CA ALA A 571 -21.57 -1.54 1.57
C ALA A 571 -21.62 -0.49 0.45
N GLU A 572 -22.79 0.15 0.27
CA GLU A 572 -23.04 1.11 -0.82
C GLU A 572 -22.09 2.31 -0.84
N PRO A 573 -21.90 3.09 0.26
CA PRO A 573 -20.97 4.22 0.26
C PRO A 573 -19.54 3.80 -0.02
N LEU A 574 -19.09 2.64 0.48
CA LEU A 574 -17.76 2.12 0.22
C LEU A 574 -17.56 1.75 -1.26
N TYR A 575 -18.54 1.11 -1.90
CA TYR A 575 -18.44 0.84 -3.33
C TYR A 575 -18.44 2.12 -4.17
N ARG A 576 -19.21 3.15 -3.80
CA ARG A 576 -19.17 4.45 -4.47
C ARG A 576 -17.82 5.14 -4.30
N GLU A 577 -17.27 5.16 -3.09
CA GLU A 577 -15.93 5.72 -2.82
C GLU A 577 -14.85 5.01 -3.67
N ALA A 578 -14.82 3.68 -3.65
CA ALA A 578 -13.87 2.91 -4.44
C ALA A 578 -14.05 3.16 -5.95
N LEU A 579 -15.29 3.34 -6.42
CA LEU A 579 -15.58 3.61 -7.83
C LEU A 579 -15.10 4.99 -8.26
N GLU A 580 -15.36 6.01 -7.45
CA GLU A 580 -14.93 7.39 -7.72
C GLU A 580 -13.40 7.49 -7.77
N GLY A 581 -12.70 6.95 -6.78
CA GLY A 581 -11.24 6.91 -6.76
C GLY A 581 -10.66 6.14 -7.97
N ARG A 582 -11.26 5.01 -8.36
CA ARG A 582 -10.80 4.25 -9.52
C ARG A 582 -11.10 4.94 -10.85
N ARG A 583 -12.26 5.59 -11.00
CA ARG A 583 -12.60 6.36 -12.20
C ARG A 583 -11.64 7.53 -12.40
N THR A 584 -11.35 8.29 -11.35
CA THR A 584 -10.46 9.46 -11.42
C THR A 584 -9.01 9.07 -11.71
N LYS A 585 -8.49 8.01 -11.08
CA LYS A 585 -7.07 7.63 -11.24
C LYS A 585 -6.79 6.70 -12.42
N LEU A 586 -7.67 5.73 -12.67
CA LEU A 586 -7.43 4.65 -13.63
C LEU A 586 -8.28 4.79 -14.91
N GLY A 587 -9.34 5.60 -14.86
CA GLY A 587 -10.32 5.73 -15.94
C GLY A 587 -11.45 4.70 -15.85
N ALA A 588 -12.52 4.94 -16.60
CA ALA A 588 -13.75 4.13 -16.58
C ALA A 588 -13.53 2.69 -17.12
N ASP A 589 -12.66 2.53 -18.12
CA ASP A 589 -12.43 1.27 -18.82
C ASP A 589 -11.38 0.37 -18.13
N HIS A 590 -10.76 0.81 -17.03
CA HIS A 590 -9.76 0.00 -16.35
C HIS A 590 -10.42 -1.25 -15.72
N PRO A 591 -9.81 -2.46 -15.81
CA PRO A 591 -10.41 -3.70 -15.32
C PRO A 591 -10.90 -3.62 -13.87
N PHE A 592 -10.14 -2.96 -12.98
CA PHE A 592 -10.54 -2.74 -11.59
C PHE A 592 -11.72 -1.78 -11.43
N THR A 593 -11.84 -0.74 -12.27
CA THR A 593 -12.98 0.17 -12.27
C THR A 593 -14.23 -0.58 -12.71
N VAL A 594 -14.16 -1.29 -13.84
CA VAL A 594 -15.23 -2.12 -14.38
C VAL A 594 -15.70 -3.19 -13.38
N ARG A 595 -14.76 -3.79 -12.63
CA ARG A 595 -15.10 -4.73 -11.54
C ARG A 595 -15.90 -4.05 -10.43
N THR A 596 -15.51 -2.85 -9.99
CA THR A 596 -16.25 -2.10 -8.96
C THR A 596 -17.62 -1.65 -9.46
N ILE A 597 -17.74 -1.20 -10.72
CA ILE A 597 -19.03 -0.86 -11.34
C ILE A 597 -19.99 -2.06 -11.26
N ASN A 598 -19.52 -3.25 -11.67
CA ASN A 598 -20.34 -4.47 -11.60
C ASN A 598 -20.73 -4.81 -10.16
N ASN A 599 -19.82 -4.68 -9.18
CA ASN A 599 -20.13 -4.98 -7.78
C ASN A 599 -21.16 -4.02 -7.19
N LEU A 600 -21.05 -2.71 -7.49
CA LEU A 600 -22.05 -1.73 -7.09
C LEU A 600 -23.40 -2.01 -7.75
N ALA A 601 -23.42 -2.38 -9.03
CA ALA A 601 -24.66 -2.73 -9.73
C ALA A 601 -25.34 -3.96 -9.11
N VAL A 602 -24.56 -4.99 -8.73
CA VAL A 602 -25.08 -6.16 -8.00
C VAL A 602 -25.67 -5.74 -6.64
N LEU A 603 -24.99 -4.87 -5.91
CA LEU A 603 -25.49 -4.38 -4.62
C LEU A 603 -26.80 -3.60 -4.79
N LEU A 604 -26.88 -2.68 -5.75
CA LEU A 604 -28.08 -1.89 -6.02
C LEU A 604 -29.25 -2.79 -6.45
N LYS A 605 -28.97 -3.84 -7.23
CA LYS A 605 -29.96 -4.87 -7.53
C LYS A 605 -30.47 -5.56 -6.26
N ALA A 606 -29.57 -5.95 -5.34
CA ALA A 606 -29.93 -6.57 -4.07
C ALA A 606 -30.76 -5.64 -3.16
N GLN A 607 -30.57 -4.32 -3.28
CA GLN A 607 -31.39 -3.31 -2.61
C GLN A 607 -32.73 -3.03 -3.32
N GLY A 608 -33.00 -3.64 -4.47
CA GLY A 608 -34.20 -3.36 -5.29
C GLY A 608 -34.12 -2.06 -6.11
N LYS A 609 -32.98 -1.35 -6.10
CA LYS A 609 -32.74 -0.12 -6.89
C LYS A 609 -32.39 -0.46 -8.34
N LEU A 610 -33.29 -1.17 -9.03
CA LEU A 610 -33.03 -1.75 -10.35
C LEU A 610 -32.71 -0.68 -11.40
N GLY A 611 -33.36 0.49 -11.33
CA GLY A 611 -33.14 1.61 -12.25
C GLY A 611 -31.74 2.22 -12.15
N GLU A 612 -31.13 2.24 -10.95
CA GLU A 612 -29.75 2.70 -10.76
C GLU A 612 -28.72 1.63 -11.16
N ALA A 613 -29.07 0.34 -10.99
CA ALA A 613 -28.19 -0.77 -11.36
C ALA A 613 -28.01 -0.92 -12.89
N GLU A 614 -29.07 -0.67 -13.66
CA GLU A 614 -29.11 -0.84 -15.12
C GLU A 614 -28.02 -0.07 -15.88
N PRO A 615 -27.86 1.26 -15.72
CA PRO A 615 -26.81 2.00 -16.42
C PRO A 615 -25.41 1.50 -16.05
N LEU A 616 -25.18 1.10 -14.79
CA LEU A 616 -23.89 0.57 -14.34
C LEU A 616 -23.58 -0.79 -14.98
N TYR A 617 -24.55 -1.70 -15.09
CA TYR A 617 -24.34 -2.96 -15.80
C TYR A 617 -24.03 -2.74 -17.29
N ARG A 618 -24.74 -1.82 -17.96
CA ARG A 618 -24.47 -1.48 -19.36
C ARG A 618 -23.08 -0.87 -19.54
N GLU A 619 -22.66 0.03 -18.65
CA GLU A 619 -21.31 0.62 -18.65
C GLU A 619 -20.24 -0.47 -18.49
N ALA A 620 -20.37 -1.33 -17.48
CA ALA A 620 -19.42 -2.41 -17.24
C ALA A 620 -19.34 -3.39 -18.43
N LEU A 621 -20.49 -3.74 -19.03
CA LEU A 621 -20.55 -4.58 -20.23
C LEU A 621 -19.85 -3.92 -21.42
N GLY A 622 -20.10 -2.63 -21.66
CA GLY A 622 -19.44 -1.87 -22.72
C GLY A 622 -17.93 -1.84 -22.57
N GLY A 623 -17.42 -1.60 -21.35
CA GLY A 623 -15.99 -1.65 -21.05
C GLY A 623 -15.37 -3.03 -21.31
N ARG A 624 -16.02 -4.12 -20.86
CA ARG A 624 -15.54 -5.49 -21.10
C ARG A 624 -15.55 -5.88 -22.57
N ARG A 625 -16.62 -5.56 -23.30
CA ARG A 625 -16.70 -5.83 -24.75
C ARG A 625 -15.57 -5.15 -25.52
N ARG A 626 -15.27 -3.87 -25.22
CA ARG A 626 -14.18 -3.12 -25.87
C ARG A 626 -12.79 -3.71 -25.57
N LYS A 627 -12.55 -4.16 -24.33
CA LYS A 627 -11.21 -4.57 -23.87
C LYS A 627 -10.91 -6.05 -24.04
N LEU A 628 -11.88 -6.91 -23.73
CA LEU A 628 -11.71 -8.36 -23.68
C LEU A 628 -12.35 -9.06 -24.88
N GLY A 629 -13.23 -8.37 -25.61
CA GLY A 629 -14.04 -8.95 -26.68
C GLY A 629 -15.35 -9.56 -26.17
N ALA A 630 -16.22 -9.93 -27.12
CA ALA A 630 -17.58 -10.40 -26.84
C ALA A 630 -17.61 -11.78 -26.14
N ILE A 631 -16.73 -12.70 -26.54
CA ILE A 631 -16.74 -14.10 -26.08
C ILE A 631 -15.85 -14.37 -24.85
N HIS A 632 -15.27 -13.33 -24.25
CA HIS A 632 -14.47 -13.50 -23.05
C HIS A 632 -15.35 -13.91 -21.85
N PRO A 633 -14.93 -14.85 -20.97
CA PRO A 633 -15.73 -15.31 -19.83
C PRO A 633 -16.30 -14.19 -18.97
N ASP A 634 -15.51 -13.15 -18.69
CA ASP A 634 -15.96 -11.98 -17.93
C ASP A 634 -17.00 -11.13 -18.68
N THR A 635 -16.90 -11.02 -20.00
CA THR A 635 -17.91 -10.33 -20.82
C THR A 635 -19.22 -11.11 -20.78
N LEU A 636 -19.17 -12.43 -20.99
CA LEU A 636 -20.33 -13.33 -20.94
C LEU A 636 -21.00 -13.32 -19.56
N ARG A 637 -20.22 -13.20 -18.48
CA ARG A 637 -20.74 -13.00 -17.12
C ARG A 637 -21.49 -11.66 -16.97
N SER A 638 -20.97 -10.58 -17.54
CA SER A 638 -21.67 -9.29 -17.54
C SER A 638 -22.97 -9.34 -18.34
N ILE A 639 -22.98 -10.00 -19.50
CA ILE A 639 -24.18 -10.20 -20.33
C ILE A 639 -25.26 -10.93 -19.52
N ASN A 640 -24.91 -12.05 -18.89
CA ASN A 640 -25.83 -12.81 -18.05
C ASN A 640 -26.37 -11.98 -16.87
N ASN A 641 -25.52 -11.17 -16.23
CA ASN A 641 -25.96 -10.32 -15.11
C ASN A 641 -26.92 -9.20 -15.54
N LEU A 642 -26.65 -8.57 -16.70
CA LEU A 642 -27.55 -7.58 -17.28
C LEU A 642 -28.90 -8.21 -17.65
N ALA A 643 -28.89 -9.39 -18.28
CA ALA A 643 -30.11 -10.15 -18.58
C ALA A 643 -30.92 -10.46 -17.31
N ALA A 644 -30.25 -10.89 -16.24
CA ALA A 644 -30.88 -11.16 -14.96
C ALA A 644 -31.41 -9.90 -14.25
N LEU A 645 -30.87 -8.72 -14.55
CA LEU A 645 -31.43 -7.45 -14.08
C LEU A 645 -32.67 -7.08 -14.89
N LEU A 646 -32.60 -7.15 -16.21
CA LEU A 646 -33.72 -6.84 -17.10
C LEU A 646 -34.92 -7.74 -16.82
N GLN A 647 -34.66 -9.03 -16.55
CA GLN A 647 -35.69 -9.96 -16.07
C GLN A 647 -36.32 -9.49 -14.74
N ALA A 648 -35.52 -9.00 -13.79
CA ALA A 648 -36.05 -8.47 -12.52
C ALA A 648 -36.84 -7.17 -12.68
N GLN A 649 -36.62 -6.44 -13.79
CA GLN A 649 -37.41 -5.27 -14.20
C GLN A 649 -38.61 -5.63 -15.08
N ASP A 650 -38.90 -6.92 -15.27
CA ASP A 650 -39.94 -7.44 -16.17
C ASP A 650 -39.75 -7.07 -17.66
N LYS A 651 -38.53 -6.66 -18.05
CA LYS A 651 -38.14 -6.41 -19.45
C LYS A 651 -37.73 -7.72 -20.14
N LEU A 652 -38.65 -8.70 -20.16
CA LEU A 652 -38.35 -10.08 -20.55
C LEU A 652 -37.86 -10.20 -22.01
N GLY A 653 -38.36 -9.34 -22.90
CA GLY A 653 -37.96 -9.31 -24.32
C GLY A 653 -36.52 -8.83 -24.55
N GLU A 654 -35.99 -7.93 -23.70
CA GLU A 654 -34.59 -7.50 -23.76
C GLU A 654 -33.64 -8.51 -23.10
N ALA A 655 -34.10 -9.24 -22.09
CA ALA A 655 -33.29 -10.23 -21.38
C ALA A 655 -32.99 -11.50 -22.20
N ASP A 656 -33.97 -11.96 -23.01
CA ASP A 656 -33.87 -13.19 -23.81
C ASP A 656 -32.65 -13.24 -24.74
N PRO A 657 -32.43 -12.26 -25.65
CA PRO A 657 -31.29 -12.31 -26.56
C PRO A 657 -29.95 -12.28 -25.83
N LEU A 658 -29.87 -11.59 -24.69
CA LEU A 658 -28.65 -11.54 -23.89
C LEU A 658 -28.35 -12.88 -23.22
N TYR A 659 -29.34 -13.58 -22.65
CA TYR A 659 -29.09 -14.92 -22.12
C TYR A 659 -28.64 -15.89 -23.22
N ARG A 660 -29.26 -15.85 -24.40
CA ARG A 660 -28.85 -16.68 -25.54
C ARG A 660 -27.42 -16.38 -25.98
N GLU A 661 -27.04 -15.10 -26.13
CA GLU A 661 -25.66 -14.68 -26.43
C GLU A 661 -24.66 -15.22 -25.39
N ALA A 662 -25.00 -15.11 -24.09
CA ALA A 662 -24.15 -15.63 -23.01
C ALA A 662 -23.97 -17.15 -23.07
N ILE A 663 -25.04 -17.90 -23.36
CA ILE A 663 -25.01 -19.37 -23.47
C ILE A 663 -24.17 -19.80 -24.67
N GLU A 664 -24.38 -19.21 -25.84
CA GLU A 664 -23.64 -19.54 -27.06
C GLU A 664 -22.14 -19.32 -26.87
N GLY A 665 -21.75 -18.14 -26.35
CA GLY A 665 -20.35 -17.84 -26.07
C GLY A 665 -19.74 -18.77 -25.02
N ARG A 666 -20.48 -19.11 -23.95
CA ARG A 666 -20.01 -20.02 -22.90
C ARG A 666 -19.88 -21.47 -23.40
N ARG A 667 -20.83 -21.95 -24.21
CA ARG A 667 -20.74 -23.27 -24.86
C ARG A 667 -19.49 -23.36 -25.74
N ALA A 668 -19.25 -22.35 -26.57
CA ALA A 668 -18.10 -22.31 -27.46
C ALA A 668 -16.76 -22.25 -26.69
N LYS A 669 -16.69 -21.50 -25.58
CA LYS A 669 -15.43 -21.25 -24.87
C LYS A 669 -15.13 -22.23 -23.73
N LEU A 670 -16.14 -22.63 -22.96
CA LEU A 670 -16.01 -23.41 -21.73
C LEU A 670 -16.59 -24.83 -21.87
N GLY A 671 -17.41 -25.05 -22.89
CA GLY A 671 -18.16 -26.29 -23.09
C GLY A 671 -19.56 -26.25 -22.47
N ALA A 672 -20.41 -27.17 -22.91
CA ALA A 672 -21.82 -27.24 -22.50
C ALA A 672 -22.01 -27.54 -21.00
N ASN A 673 -21.16 -28.40 -20.43
CA ASN A 673 -21.28 -28.86 -19.04
C ASN A 673 -20.49 -28.02 -18.04
N HIS A 674 -19.95 -26.87 -18.44
CA HIS A 674 -19.26 -25.98 -17.51
C HIS A 674 -20.28 -25.33 -16.54
N PRO A 675 -19.97 -25.19 -15.23
CA PRO A 675 -20.89 -24.62 -14.24
C PRO A 675 -21.52 -23.28 -14.63
N ASP A 676 -20.72 -22.39 -15.24
CA ASP A 676 -21.21 -21.10 -15.74
C ASP A 676 -22.19 -21.25 -16.92
N THR A 677 -21.92 -22.16 -17.85
CA THR A 677 -22.82 -22.45 -18.99
C THR A 677 -24.17 -22.94 -18.47
N LEU A 678 -24.15 -23.93 -17.58
CA LEU A 678 -25.34 -24.50 -16.95
C LEU A 678 -26.14 -23.46 -16.14
N THR A 679 -25.45 -22.49 -15.55
CA THR A 679 -26.08 -21.36 -14.85
C THR A 679 -26.82 -20.43 -15.80
N SER A 680 -26.23 -20.07 -16.95
CA SER A 680 -26.94 -19.27 -17.95
C SER A 680 -28.12 -20.01 -18.56
N ILE A 681 -28.00 -21.32 -18.81
CA ILE A 681 -29.09 -22.16 -19.30
C ILE A 681 -30.27 -22.17 -18.30
N ASN A 682 -29.99 -22.39 -17.02
CA ASN A 682 -31.01 -22.35 -15.97
C ASN A 682 -31.70 -20.97 -15.89
N ASN A 683 -30.96 -19.88 -16.10
CA ASN A 683 -31.52 -18.53 -16.07
C ASN A 683 -32.41 -18.25 -17.30
N LEU A 684 -32.02 -18.71 -18.49
CA LEU A 684 -32.86 -18.63 -19.68
C LEU A 684 -34.15 -19.45 -19.50
N ALA A 685 -34.06 -20.66 -18.92
CA ALA A 685 -35.23 -21.47 -18.61
C ALA A 685 -36.19 -20.74 -17.63
N ALA A 686 -35.63 -20.06 -16.62
CA ALA A 686 -36.42 -19.24 -15.69
C ALA A 686 -37.08 -18.05 -16.39
N LEU A 687 -36.39 -17.41 -17.34
CA LEU A 687 -36.95 -16.34 -18.16
C LEU A 687 -38.11 -16.84 -19.02
N LEU A 688 -37.93 -17.97 -19.73
CA LEU A 688 -38.97 -18.55 -20.58
C LEU A 688 -40.19 -18.98 -19.76
N LYS A 689 -39.98 -19.52 -18.56
CA LYS A 689 -41.06 -19.78 -17.60
C LYS A 689 -41.83 -18.49 -17.26
N ALA A 690 -41.13 -17.40 -16.97
CA ALA A 690 -41.75 -16.10 -16.69
C ALA A 690 -42.51 -15.52 -17.90
N GLN A 691 -42.08 -15.83 -19.13
CA GLN A 691 -42.80 -15.51 -20.37
C GLN A 691 -44.00 -16.45 -20.64
N GLY A 692 -44.23 -17.48 -19.82
CA GLY A 692 -45.26 -18.50 -20.03
C GLY A 692 -44.91 -19.58 -21.06
N LYS A 693 -43.68 -19.58 -21.60
CA LYS A 693 -43.19 -20.57 -22.58
C LYS A 693 -42.67 -21.81 -21.88
N LEU A 694 -43.56 -22.52 -21.20
CA LEU A 694 -43.19 -23.63 -20.31
C LEU A 694 -42.52 -24.79 -21.07
N ASP A 695 -43.00 -25.09 -22.28
CA ASP A 695 -42.47 -26.19 -23.11
C ASP A 695 -41.06 -25.92 -23.64
N GLU A 696 -40.71 -24.65 -23.89
CA GLU A 696 -39.33 -24.26 -24.25
C GLU A 696 -38.39 -24.26 -23.03
N ALA A 697 -38.91 -23.98 -21.83
CA ALA A 697 -38.14 -23.95 -20.59
C ALA A 697 -37.74 -25.36 -20.08
N GLU A 698 -38.62 -26.35 -20.27
CA GLU A 698 -38.43 -27.72 -19.78
C GLU A 698 -37.13 -28.40 -20.25
N PRO A 699 -36.80 -28.45 -21.56
CA PRO A 699 -35.56 -29.06 -22.02
C PRO A 699 -34.31 -28.37 -21.45
N LEU A 700 -34.34 -27.04 -21.29
CA LEU A 700 -33.23 -26.28 -20.73
C LEU A 700 -33.02 -26.57 -19.23
N TYR A 701 -34.09 -26.66 -18.44
CA TYR A 701 -33.95 -27.06 -17.04
C TYR A 701 -33.43 -28.48 -16.89
N ARG A 702 -33.87 -29.43 -17.75
CA ARG A 702 -33.35 -30.80 -17.74
C ARG A 702 -31.87 -30.84 -18.12
N GLU A 703 -31.45 -30.10 -19.16
CA GLU A 703 -30.04 -29.99 -19.56
C GLU A 703 -29.18 -29.45 -18.41
N ALA A 704 -29.61 -28.35 -17.77
CA ALA A 704 -28.88 -27.75 -16.65
C ALA A 704 -28.80 -28.68 -15.43
N LEU A 705 -29.88 -29.41 -15.13
CA LEU A 705 -29.94 -30.38 -14.03
C LEU A 705 -28.98 -31.55 -14.28
N GLU A 706 -29.06 -32.17 -15.45
CA GLU A 706 -28.24 -33.34 -15.78
C GLU A 706 -26.75 -32.99 -15.75
N GLY A 707 -26.37 -31.89 -16.40
CA GLY A 707 -24.99 -31.42 -16.38
C GLY A 707 -24.45 -31.15 -14.97
N ARG A 708 -25.28 -30.59 -14.07
CA ARG A 708 -24.90 -30.35 -12.66
C ARG A 708 -24.84 -31.64 -11.86
N ARG A 709 -25.76 -32.58 -12.05
CA ARG A 709 -25.71 -33.91 -11.42
C ARG A 709 -24.42 -34.64 -11.79
N THR A 710 -24.06 -34.68 -13.07
CA THR A 710 -22.83 -35.36 -13.53
C THR A 710 -21.56 -34.71 -12.99
N LYS A 711 -21.51 -33.37 -12.91
CA LYS A 711 -20.28 -32.64 -12.55
C LYS A 711 -20.09 -32.37 -11.07
N LEU A 712 -21.17 -32.10 -10.36
CA LEU A 712 -21.14 -31.65 -8.97
C LEU A 712 -21.71 -32.70 -8.01
N GLY A 713 -22.41 -33.70 -8.53
CA GLY A 713 -23.16 -34.68 -7.73
C GLY A 713 -24.58 -34.21 -7.43
N ALA A 714 -25.40 -35.16 -6.94
CA ALA A 714 -26.83 -34.93 -6.65
C ALA A 714 -27.06 -33.93 -5.51
N ASP A 715 -26.23 -33.99 -4.46
CA ASP A 715 -26.41 -33.20 -3.23
C ASP A 715 -25.78 -31.81 -3.27
N HIS A 716 -25.14 -31.42 -4.38
CA HIS A 716 -24.51 -30.11 -4.47
C HIS A 716 -25.59 -29.00 -4.47
N PRO A 717 -25.40 -27.86 -3.76
CA PRO A 717 -26.40 -26.79 -3.66
C PRO A 717 -26.98 -26.33 -5.01
N ASN A 718 -26.12 -26.15 -6.03
CA ASN A 718 -26.55 -25.79 -7.38
C ASN A 718 -27.38 -26.89 -8.08
N THR A 719 -27.11 -28.17 -7.80
CA THR A 719 -27.91 -29.29 -8.32
C THR A 719 -29.29 -29.30 -7.66
N LEU A 720 -29.35 -29.17 -6.33
CA LEU A 720 -30.60 -29.07 -5.57
C LEU A 720 -31.45 -27.87 -6.00
N MET A 721 -30.82 -26.74 -6.34
CA MET A 721 -31.50 -25.59 -6.94
C MET A 721 -32.10 -25.91 -8.32
N SER A 722 -31.36 -26.59 -9.21
CA SER A 722 -31.89 -27.05 -10.50
C SER A 722 -33.08 -27.99 -10.35
N ILE A 723 -33.01 -28.93 -9.39
CA ILE A 723 -34.10 -29.86 -9.08
C ILE A 723 -35.35 -29.08 -8.68
N ASN A 724 -35.21 -28.14 -7.74
CA ASN A 724 -36.32 -27.29 -7.29
C ASN A 724 -36.91 -26.44 -8.43
N ASN A 725 -36.08 -25.90 -9.32
CA ASN A 725 -36.54 -25.09 -10.45
C ASN A 725 -37.32 -25.92 -11.48
N LEU A 726 -36.83 -27.13 -11.81
CA LEU A 726 -37.53 -28.05 -12.71
C LEU A 726 -38.86 -28.50 -12.09
N ALA A 727 -38.89 -28.82 -10.79
CA ALA A 727 -40.12 -29.16 -10.08
C ALA A 727 -41.16 -28.02 -10.15
N GLY A 728 -40.71 -26.78 -9.94
CA GLY A 728 -41.56 -25.61 -10.05
C GLY A 728 -42.02 -25.28 -11.48
N LEU A 729 -41.29 -25.73 -12.51
CA LEU A 729 -41.78 -25.67 -13.89
C LEU A 729 -42.85 -26.73 -14.14
N LEU A 730 -42.60 -27.99 -13.76
CA LEU A 730 -43.55 -29.09 -13.92
C LEU A 730 -44.87 -28.82 -13.19
N GLN A 731 -44.79 -28.21 -12.00
CA GLN A 731 -45.96 -27.72 -11.28
C GLN A 731 -46.75 -26.67 -12.09
N ALA A 732 -46.07 -25.72 -12.72
CA ALA A 732 -46.71 -24.70 -13.57
C ALA A 732 -47.34 -25.30 -14.84
N GLN A 733 -46.82 -26.43 -15.34
CA GLN A 733 -47.43 -27.21 -16.42
C GLN A 733 -48.59 -28.12 -15.96
N GLY A 734 -48.88 -28.19 -14.66
CA GLY A 734 -49.89 -29.09 -14.09
C GLY A 734 -49.42 -30.55 -13.94
N LYS A 735 -48.15 -30.87 -14.23
CA LYS A 735 -47.54 -32.21 -14.04
C LYS A 735 -47.19 -32.45 -12.56
N LEU A 736 -48.19 -32.36 -11.68
CA LEU A 736 -47.97 -32.36 -10.22
C LEU A 736 -47.33 -33.66 -9.71
N GLY A 737 -47.62 -34.80 -10.33
CA GLY A 737 -47.05 -36.10 -9.96
C GLY A 737 -45.55 -36.22 -10.27
N GLU A 738 -45.06 -35.53 -11.29
CA GLU A 738 -43.62 -35.48 -11.62
C GLU A 738 -42.87 -34.44 -10.76
N ALA A 739 -43.54 -33.36 -10.36
CA ALA A 739 -42.95 -32.30 -9.53
C ALA A 739 -42.69 -32.75 -8.07
N GLU A 740 -43.59 -33.55 -7.50
CA GLU A 740 -43.53 -34.02 -6.11
C GLU A 740 -42.22 -34.73 -5.73
N PRO A 741 -41.76 -35.78 -6.45
CA PRO A 741 -40.51 -36.45 -6.11
C PRO A 741 -39.30 -35.52 -6.18
N LEU A 742 -39.26 -34.59 -7.14
CA LEU A 742 -38.18 -33.63 -7.28
C LEU A 742 -38.15 -32.63 -6.11
N TYR A 743 -39.30 -32.09 -5.70
CA TYR A 743 -39.33 -31.21 -4.53
C TYR A 743 -38.89 -31.94 -3.24
N ARG A 744 -39.30 -33.21 -3.07
CA ARG A 744 -38.85 -34.01 -1.93
C ARG A 744 -37.34 -34.28 -1.96
N GLU A 745 -36.78 -34.58 -3.13
CA GLU A 745 -35.34 -34.76 -3.32
C GLU A 745 -34.56 -33.49 -2.95
N ALA A 746 -34.97 -32.33 -3.51
CA ALA A 746 -34.34 -31.04 -3.22
C ALA A 746 -34.41 -30.69 -1.72
N LEU A 747 -35.57 -30.90 -1.10
CA LEU A 747 -35.76 -30.66 0.34
C LEU A 747 -34.88 -31.59 1.18
N GLY A 748 -34.85 -32.89 0.88
CA GLY A 748 -34.03 -33.87 1.60
C GLY A 748 -32.54 -33.52 1.56
N GLY A 749 -32.02 -33.18 0.38
CA GLY A 749 -30.63 -32.76 0.20
C GLY A 749 -30.31 -31.47 0.97
N ARG A 750 -31.16 -30.44 0.85
CA ARG A 750 -30.96 -29.15 1.54
C ARG A 750 -31.03 -29.30 3.06
N ARG A 751 -31.99 -30.07 3.58
CA ARG A 751 -32.12 -30.33 5.02
C ARG A 751 -30.89 -31.04 5.58
N THR A 752 -30.35 -32.00 4.83
CA THR A 752 -29.15 -32.76 5.25
C THR A 752 -27.88 -31.89 5.23
N LYS A 753 -27.74 -31.00 4.24
CA LYS A 753 -26.51 -30.21 4.06
C LYS A 753 -26.51 -28.86 4.79
N LEU A 754 -27.65 -28.19 4.82
CA LEU A 754 -27.79 -26.82 5.29
C LEU A 754 -28.53 -26.73 6.62
N GLY A 755 -29.19 -27.81 7.04
CA GLY A 755 -30.08 -27.83 8.21
C GLY A 755 -31.51 -27.38 7.88
N ALA A 756 -32.39 -27.51 8.87
CA ALA A 756 -33.83 -27.27 8.71
C ALA A 756 -34.19 -25.78 8.58
N GLU A 757 -33.44 -24.89 9.23
CA GLU A 757 -33.74 -23.45 9.31
C GLU A 757 -33.07 -22.61 8.21
N HIS A 758 -32.25 -23.22 7.36
CA HIS A 758 -31.58 -22.48 6.29
C HIS A 758 -32.63 -21.92 5.30
N PRO A 759 -32.48 -20.66 4.81
CA PRO A 759 -33.45 -20.03 3.92
C PRO A 759 -33.82 -20.87 2.68
N ASP A 760 -32.84 -21.55 2.08
CA ASP A 760 -33.09 -22.44 0.93
C ASP A 760 -33.90 -23.69 1.31
N THR A 761 -33.70 -24.23 2.52
CA THR A 761 -34.49 -25.36 3.04
C THR A 761 -35.93 -24.92 3.26
N LEU A 762 -36.13 -23.77 3.90
CA LEU A 762 -37.45 -23.16 4.10
C LEU A 762 -38.16 -22.89 2.77
N THR A 763 -37.43 -22.41 1.76
CA THR A 763 -37.98 -22.21 0.40
C THR A 763 -38.47 -23.53 -0.20
N SER A 764 -37.70 -24.62 -0.06
CA SER A 764 -38.13 -25.94 -0.53
C SER A 764 -39.34 -26.49 0.24
N ILE A 765 -39.44 -26.20 1.55
CA ILE A 765 -40.62 -26.53 2.35
C ILE A 765 -41.85 -25.80 1.80
N ASN A 766 -41.76 -24.49 1.59
CA ASN A 766 -42.86 -23.68 1.05
C ASN A 766 -43.32 -24.17 -0.33
N ASN A 767 -42.37 -24.47 -1.22
CA ASN A 767 -42.68 -24.96 -2.57
C ASN A 767 -43.38 -26.33 -2.54
N LEU A 768 -42.88 -27.27 -1.72
CA LEU A 768 -43.51 -28.57 -1.57
C LEU A 768 -44.90 -28.46 -0.94
N ALA A 769 -45.06 -27.59 0.06
CA ALA A 769 -46.35 -27.36 0.70
C ALA A 769 -47.38 -26.76 -0.28
N GLY A 770 -46.95 -25.81 -1.11
CA GLY A 770 -47.76 -25.26 -2.20
C GLY A 770 -48.17 -26.32 -3.23
N LEU A 771 -47.27 -27.26 -3.56
CA LEU A 771 -47.59 -28.41 -4.43
C LEU A 771 -48.64 -29.34 -3.79
N LEU A 772 -48.44 -29.74 -2.53
CA LEU A 772 -49.35 -30.65 -1.83
C LEU A 772 -50.75 -30.03 -1.70
N LYS A 773 -50.84 -28.72 -1.47
CA LYS A 773 -52.11 -27.96 -1.53
C LYS A 773 -52.75 -28.04 -2.92
N ALA A 774 -51.97 -27.87 -3.99
CA ALA A 774 -52.48 -27.98 -5.37
C ALA A 774 -52.95 -29.41 -5.73
N GLN A 775 -52.39 -30.43 -5.09
CA GLN A 775 -52.83 -31.84 -5.23
C GLN A 775 -54.01 -32.21 -4.33
N GLY A 776 -54.43 -31.35 -3.41
CA GLY A 776 -55.45 -31.66 -2.40
C GLY A 776 -54.99 -32.59 -1.27
N LYS A 777 -53.67 -32.85 -1.15
CA LYS A 777 -53.09 -33.75 -0.14
C LYS A 777 -52.63 -33.00 1.12
N LEU A 778 -53.53 -32.23 1.72
CA LEU A 778 -53.19 -31.43 2.91
C LEU A 778 -52.86 -32.30 4.13
N ASP A 779 -53.40 -33.51 4.21
CA ASP A 779 -53.20 -34.43 5.33
C ASP A 779 -51.79 -35.04 5.36
N GLU A 780 -51.10 -35.11 4.21
CA GLU A 780 -49.72 -35.60 4.06
C GLU A 780 -48.66 -34.52 4.39
N THR A 781 -49.08 -33.32 4.78
CA THR A 781 -48.16 -32.25 5.18
C THR A 781 -47.58 -32.53 6.56
N GLY A 782 -46.25 -32.68 6.65
CA GLY A 782 -45.53 -32.70 7.93
C GLY A 782 -45.62 -31.34 8.66
N PRO A 783 -45.29 -31.27 9.97
CA PRO A 783 -45.50 -30.07 10.79
C PRO A 783 -44.92 -28.79 10.17
N SER A 784 -43.68 -28.84 9.65
CA SER A 784 -43.02 -27.68 9.04
C SER A 784 -43.65 -27.24 7.70
N CYS A 785 -44.25 -28.16 6.92
CA CYS A 785 -45.02 -27.79 5.71
C CYS A 785 -46.37 -27.17 6.08
N ARG A 786 -46.93 -27.58 7.22
CA ARG A 786 -48.21 -27.09 7.74
C ARG A 786 -48.05 -25.67 8.32
N GLU A 787 -46.95 -25.38 9.00
CA GLU A 787 -46.56 -24.04 9.43
C GLU A 787 -46.30 -23.08 8.26
N ALA A 788 -45.68 -23.56 7.17
CA ALA A 788 -45.45 -22.78 5.97
C ALA A 788 -46.71 -22.40 5.17
N LEU A 789 -47.83 -23.10 5.40
CA LEU A 789 -49.11 -22.88 4.71
C LEU A 789 -50.03 -21.88 5.42
N ASN A 790 -49.73 -21.55 6.68
CA ASN A 790 -50.41 -20.55 7.51
C ASN A 790 -49.62 -19.24 7.50
#